data_AF-A0A836BRH7-F1
#
_entry.id   AF-A0A836BRH7-F1
#
_cell.length_a   1.000
_cell.length_b   1.000
_cell.length_c   1.000
_cell.angle_alpha   90.00
_cell.angle_beta   90.00
_cell.angle_gamma   90.00
#
_symmetry.space_group_name_H-M   'P 1'
#
loop_
_entity.id
_entity.type
_entity.pdbx_description
1 polymer ?
#
loop_
_entity_poly.entity_id
_entity_poly.type
_entity_poly.pdbx_seq_one_letter_code
_entity_poly.pdbx_strand_id
1 'polypeptide(L)'
;MNVGFWSGSAVVAWLCFASAALLADAQNFSQVLDLSFRFYEAQMSGDVPSWSRAARGQPGGWRNRSHMLDGTSNGGIGVDLSGGWYDAGDHLKLHLPLGMSASFLAYGALTWEPAVRAAGQWDIVVRNLDWVASYFVKCHYQSSATASANAFVAQVGDGGTDHSYWGRPEEQPATAWRPAYAITAAGGKGADIVAEAAATLAGVSLLLRRPGAYFNPTRAATLLGRAQQLFAFAQTVQATWGPPSGENLYSSSSFNDDVAWAAAWLCRAEMDTGAYASATASPACNAALPWWDRAKYGSLDVSWDNAMVPAALLLRDTGAGGAPYVASYDDVINRLLTRWQGAGPCASGGSPCLTPGGLAWHLEWGSNRYAANVAFAALAASRSGGGGGPALTRAARVGRQCWARAQLGYMLGANPQQQSFVVGYRPTSAHKAPERPHHRSSSCPLDPAQPCGWGAIDAAGPNPGVLAGALVGGPDRSDVYVDNRRDYQKNEVAVDFNAGFTAALMGLTALEQALQRSGCTWAAYCALTCDIEQAGPAPPNPPPRPSPKPPPPSPSPKPPSPPRPPIPRPPSPSPKPKPPPPATVSCNTADDACKACDGATIANGTACRTCVAAMRAGGYNAYMCTSSCGPVAAAGLEGVCSAECVPAAAPRGADWACGEYCGNATAVGGSVAIARQCAACVRSAPNAWDCSHCLGVALSITDPATAAAVRSACIECATTRSISGAACGTCSRLGSAAQRSACMDCVGAGGGAEGCAQAQAG
;
A
#
# COMPACT_ATOMS: atom_id res chain seq x y z
N MET A 1 5.70 -57.15 -4.03
CA MET A 1 4.63 -56.35 -4.65
C MET A 1 3.75 -55.82 -3.53
N ASN A 2 3.93 -54.56 -3.14
CA ASN A 2 3.07 -53.89 -2.17
C ASN A 2 2.56 -52.62 -2.85
N VAL A 3 1.32 -52.68 -3.33
CA VAL A 3 0.62 -51.53 -3.93
C VAL A 3 -0.12 -50.84 -2.79
N GLY A 4 0.45 -49.73 -2.31
CA GLY A 4 -0.17 -48.90 -1.29
C GLY A 4 -1.37 -48.16 -1.87
N PHE A 5 -2.55 -48.42 -1.32
CA PHE A 5 -3.78 -47.68 -1.60
C PHE A 5 -3.64 -46.25 -1.05
N TRP A 6 -3.69 -45.26 -1.94
CA TRP A 6 -3.90 -43.86 -1.57
C TRP A 6 -5.40 -43.60 -1.41
N SER A 7 -5.78 -42.86 -0.37
CA SER A 7 -7.16 -42.44 -0.12
C SER A 7 -7.65 -41.48 -1.23
N GLY A 8 -8.91 -41.62 -1.66
CA GLY A 8 -9.49 -40.89 -2.79
C GLY A 8 -9.39 -39.36 -2.68
N SER A 9 -9.30 -38.80 -1.48
CA SER A 9 -9.18 -37.35 -1.24
C SER A 9 -7.80 -36.78 -1.66
N ALA A 10 -6.72 -37.58 -1.56
CA ALA A 10 -5.38 -37.14 -1.95
C ALA A 10 -5.21 -37.14 -3.49
N VAL A 11 -5.88 -38.06 -4.18
CA VAL A 11 -5.86 -38.18 -5.65
C VAL A 11 -6.68 -37.07 -6.30
N VAL A 12 -7.82 -36.69 -5.71
CA VAL A 12 -8.64 -35.55 -6.18
C VAL A 12 -7.93 -34.21 -5.95
N ALA A 13 -7.24 -34.03 -4.81
CA ALA A 13 -6.41 -32.85 -4.57
C ALA A 13 -5.28 -32.75 -5.60
N TRP A 14 -4.56 -33.86 -5.88
CA TRP A 14 -3.49 -33.87 -6.88
C TRP A 14 -3.97 -33.59 -8.30
N LEU A 15 -5.14 -34.11 -8.70
CA LEU A 15 -5.73 -33.86 -10.02
C LEU A 15 -6.24 -32.42 -10.20
N CYS A 16 -6.75 -31.79 -9.13
CA CYS A 16 -7.11 -30.37 -9.14
C CYS A 16 -5.86 -29.46 -9.24
N PHE A 17 -4.77 -29.80 -8.54
CA PHE A 17 -3.49 -29.08 -8.66
C PHE A 17 -2.82 -29.26 -10.03
N ALA A 18 -2.87 -30.46 -10.63
CA ALA A 18 -2.31 -30.74 -11.95
C ALA A 18 -3.09 -30.05 -13.09
N SER A 19 -4.41 -29.95 -12.97
CA SER A 19 -5.27 -29.25 -13.95
C SER A 19 -5.11 -27.73 -13.88
N ALA A 20 -4.96 -27.17 -12.67
CA ALA A 20 -4.62 -25.77 -12.48
C ALA A 20 -3.20 -25.43 -13.00
N ALA A 21 -2.24 -26.36 -12.86
CA ALA A 21 -0.88 -26.19 -13.38
C ALA A 21 -0.81 -26.18 -14.92
N LEU A 22 -1.62 -27.01 -15.60
CA LEU A 22 -1.73 -27.01 -17.07
C LEU A 22 -2.41 -25.75 -17.62
N LEU A 23 -3.36 -25.16 -16.90
CA LEU A 23 -4.04 -23.91 -17.29
C LEU A 23 -3.19 -22.65 -17.01
N ALA A 24 -2.31 -22.70 -16.01
CA ALA A 24 -1.40 -21.59 -15.69
C ALA A 24 -0.32 -21.37 -16.77
N ASP A 25 0.01 -22.38 -17.59
CA ASP A 25 0.96 -22.26 -18.72
C ASP A 25 0.35 -21.60 -19.97
N ALA A 26 -0.96 -21.33 -19.99
CA ALA A 26 -1.67 -20.67 -21.10
C ALA A 26 -1.89 -19.16 -20.90
N GLN A 27 -1.44 -18.58 -19.79
CA GLN A 27 -1.66 -17.16 -19.49
C GLN A 27 -0.61 -16.28 -20.15
N ASN A 28 -1.04 -15.24 -20.86
CA ASN A 28 -0.16 -14.30 -21.55
C ASN A 28 -0.11 -12.98 -20.80
N PHE A 29 0.84 -12.82 -19.86
CA PHE A 29 0.93 -11.61 -19.05
C PHE A 29 1.21 -10.36 -19.89
N SER A 30 1.95 -10.49 -21.00
CA SER A 30 2.20 -9.36 -21.91
C SER A 30 0.92 -8.86 -22.60
N GLN A 31 -0.01 -9.75 -22.95
CA GLN A 31 -1.30 -9.37 -23.51
C GLN A 31 -2.16 -8.65 -22.47
N VAL A 32 -2.22 -9.18 -21.25
CA VAL A 32 -2.98 -8.56 -20.15
C VAL A 32 -2.37 -7.20 -19.78
N LEU A 33 -1.05 -7.06 -19.85
CA LEU A 33 -0.37 -5.77 -19.65
C LEU A 33 -0.83 -4.72 -20.66
N ASP A 34 -0.97 -5.07 -21.95
CA ASP A 34 -1.54 -4.17 -22.96
C ASP A 34 -2.97 -3.75 -22.61
N LEU A 35 -3.79 -4.72 -22.18
CA LEU A 35 -5.16 -4.47 -21.75
C LEU A 35 -5.20 -3.53 -20.55
N SER A 36 -4.37 -3.75 -19.53
CA SER A 36 -4.38 -2.91 -18.32
C SER A 36 -4.07 -1.43 -18.64
N PHE A 37 -3.22 -1.15 -19.63
CA PHE A 37 -3.02 0.23 -20.08
C PHE A 37 -4.22 0.82 -20.84
N ARG A 38 -5.05 0.00 -21.49
CA ARG A 38 -6.30 0.47 -22.09
C ARG A 38 -7.30 0.93 -21.04
N PHE A 39 -7.29 0.32 -19.85
CA PHE A 39 -8.09 0.77 -18.72
C PHE A 39 -7.69 2.20 -18.29
N TYR A 40 -6.40 2.47 -18.04
CA TYR A 40 -5.94 3.82 -17.71
C TYR A 40 -6.26 4.86 -18.80
N GLU A 41 -6.12 4.47 -20.07
CA GLU A 41 -6.52 5.29 -21.22
C GLU A 41 -8.03 5.59 -21.22
N ALA A 42 -8.85 4.65 -20.77
CA ALA A 42 -10.30 4.79 -20.60
C ALA A 42 -10.70 5.58 -19.34
N GLN A 43 -9.78 5.87 -18.42
CA GLN A 43 -10.01 6.74 -17.27
C GLN A 43 -9.67 8.21 -17.54
N MET A 44 -9.10 8.57 -18.70
CA MET A 44 -8.66 9.95 -18.98
C MET A 44 -9.80 10.98 -18.93
N SER A 45 -9.65 12.01 -18.11
CA SER A 45 -10.51 13.21 -18.05
C SER A 45 -9.91 14.34 -18.88
N GLY A 46 -10.66 15.38 -19.25
CA GLY A 46 -10.18 16.48 -20.08
C GLY A 46 -10.25 16.15 -21.57
N ASP A 47 -9.37 16.77 -22.36
CA ASP A 47 -9.31 16.57 -23.82
C ASP A 47 -8.58 15.26 -24.15
N VAL A 48 -9.32 14.15 -24.12
CA VAL A 48 -8.78 12.79 -24.29
C VAL A 48 -7.90 12.75 -25.54
N PRO A 49 -6.59 12.45 -25.39
CA PRO A 49 -5.64 12.65 -26.47
C PRO A 49 -5.84 11.63 -27.58
N SER A 50 -5.57 12.02 -28.84
CA SER A 50 -5.77 11.15 -30.01
C SER A 50 -4.92 9.89 -30.01
N TRP A 51 -3.84 9.84 -29.22
CA TRP A 51 -3.02 8.63 -29.05
C TRP A 51 -3.62 7.60 -28.07
N SER A 52 -4.60 8.02 -27.25
CA SER A 52 -5.33 7.14 -26.35
C SER A 52 -6.21 6.22 -27.18
N ARG A 53 -6.07 4.90 -26.99
CA ARG A 53 -6.86 3.88 -27.69
C ARG A 53 -8.32 3.89 -27.23
N ALA A 54 -8.63 4.54 -26.11
CA ALA A 54 -9.99 4.77 -25.67
C ALA A 54 -10.65 5.96 -26.38
N ALA A 55 -9.89 6.84 -27.05
CA ALA A 55 -10.41 8.03 -27.71
C ALA A 55 -11.35 7.67 -28.87
N ARG A 56 -12.46 8.39 -28.99
CA ARG A 56 -13.41 8.30 -30.09
C ARG A 56 -12.68 8.60 -31.40
N GLY A 57 -12.83 7.69 -32.38
CA GLY A 57 -12.08 7.71 -33.63
C GLY A 57 -10.93 6.71 -33.67
N GLN A 58 -10.49 6.17 -32.53
CA GLN A 58 -9.65 4.97 -32.49
C GLN A 58 -10.51 3.70 -32.63
N PRO A 59 -9.95 2.59 -33.17
CA PRO A 59 -10.65 1.32 -33.25
C PRO A 59 -11.09 0.83 -31.86
N GLY A 60 -12.41 0.75 -31.65
CA GLY A 60 -13.01 0.36 -30.37
C GLY A 60 -12.99 1.45 -29.29
N GLY A 61 -12.56 2.67 -29.61
CA GLY A 61 -12.54 3.82 -28.69
C GLY A 61 -13.91 4.50 -28.58
N TRP A 62 -14.30 4.88 -27.37
CA TRP A 62 -15.62 5.43 -27.04
C TRP A 62 -15.59 6.66 -26.13
N ARG A 63 -14.43 6.99 -25.54
CA ARG A 63 -14.22 8.19 -24.70
C ARG A 63 -13.98 9.44 -25.55
N ASN A 64 -14.40 10.61 -25.07
CA ASN A 64 -14.16 11.87 -25.74
C ASN A 64 -13.89 12.99 -24.72
N ARG A 65 -13.67 14.23 -25.19
CA ARG A 65 -13.38 15.38 -24.31
C ARG A 65 -14.48 15.59 -23.27
N SER A 66 -14.09 15.66 -22.00
CA SER A 66 -15.02 15.82 -20.86
C SER A 66 -14.43 16.74 -19.80
N HIS A 67 -15.29 17.37 -18.99
CA HIS A 67 -14.88 18.20 -17.84
C HIS A 67 -13.80 19.26 -18.14
N MET A 68 -13.89 19.90 -19.32
CA MET A 68 -12.94 20.93 -19.78
C MET A 68 -12.94 22.21 -18.95
N LEU A 69 -13.93 22.37 -18.06
CA LEU A 69 -14.06 23.53 -17.19
C LEU A 69 -13.60 23.26 -15.75
N ASP A 70 -13.11 22.05 -15.45
CA ASP A 70 -12.57 21.71 -14.13
C ASP A 70 -11.60 22.80 -13.65
N GLY A 71 -11.85 23.35 -12.47
CA GLY A 71 -11.07 24.44 -11.86
C GLY A 71 -11.43 25.86 -12.30
N THR A 72 -12.17 26.05 -13.39
CA THR A 72 -12.59 27.38 -13.92
C THR A 72 -14.09 27.65 -13.85
N SER A 73 -14.92 26.59 -13.76
CA SER A 73 -16.38 26.71 -13.56
C SER A 73 -16.77 26.93 -12.10
N ASN A 74 -18.07 26.89 -11.81
CA ASN A 74 -18.63 27.02 -10.46
C ASN A 74 -17.98 26.05 -9.47
N GLY A 75 -17.43 26.57 -8.37
CA GLY A 75 -16.68 25.82 -7.36
C GLY A 75 -15.19 25.63 -7.65
N GLY A 76 -14.72 26.11 -8.80
CA GLY A 76 -13.31 26.12 -9.16
C GLY A 76 -12.50 27.18 -8.40
N ILE A 77 -11.18 27.09 -8.54
CA ILE A 77 -10.21 28.03 -7.94
C ILE A 77 -9.64 29.04 -8.96
N GLY A 78 -10.22 29.11 -10.16
CA GLY A 78 -9.84 30.05 -11.21
C GLY A 78 -8.64 29.62 -12.07
N VAL A 79 -8.30 28.32 -12.08
CA VAL A 79 -7.19 27.77 -12.88
C VAL A 79 -7.66 26.56 -13.69
N ASP A 80 -7.03 26.31 -14.85
CA ASP A 80 -7.31 25.11 -15.65
C ASP A 80 -6.85 23.86 -14.90
N LEU A 81 -7.79 23.00 -14.54
CA LEU A 81 -7.56 21.69 -13.95
C LEU A 81 -8.12 20.57 -14.84
N SER A 82 -8.31 20.78 -16.16
CA SER A 82 -8.64 19.71 -17.10
C SER A 82 -7.49 18.69 -17.22
N GLY A 83 -7.81 17.41 -17.42
CA GLY A 83 -6.83 16.32 -17.50
C GLY A 83 -6.89 15.35 -16.31
N GLY A 84 -5.90 14.46 -16.24
CA GLY A 84 -5.80 13.44 -15.20
C GLY A 84 -6.64 12.20 -15.52
N TRP A 85 -6.79 11.32 -14.53
CA TRP A 85 -7.69 10.16 -14.60
C TRP A 85 -8.86 10.36 -13.64
N TYR A 86 -10.04 9.88 -14.04
CA TYR A 86 -11.11 9.59 -13.11
C TYR A 86 -10.73 8.42 -12.21
N ASP A 87 -11.20 8.47 -10.98
CA ASP A 87 -10.83 7.51 -9.93
C ASP A 87 -11.31 6.09 -10.25
N ALA A 88 -12.62 5.93 -10.44
CA ALA A 88 -13.24 4.61 -10.52
C ALA A 88 -14.30 4.53 -11.62
N GLY A 89 -15.50 4.07 -11.29
CA GLY A 89 -16.68 4.13 -12.15
C GLY A 89 -17.34 5.51 -12.24
N ASP A 90 -16.81 6.49 -11.51
CA ASP A 90 -17.29 7.86 -11.36
C ASP A 90 -16.47 8.86 -12.18
N HIS A 91 -16.75 10.16 -12.00
CA HIS A 91 -16.00 11.22 -12.69
C HIS A 91 -15.25 12.15 -11.73
N LEU A 92 -14.97 11.66 -10.52
CA LEU A 92 -14.13 12.34 -9.54
C LEU A 92 -12.66 12.19 -9.87
N LYS A 93 -11.86 13.17 -9.47
CA LYS A 93 -10.40 13.13 -9.53
C LYS A 93 -9.85 13.22 -8.11
N LEU A 94 -9.56 12.06 -7.53
CA LEU A 94 -9.14 11.88 -6.14
C LEU A 94 -7.62 11.66 -6.10
N HIS A 95 -6.87 12.60 -5.51
CA HIS A 95 -5.42 12.66 -5.79
C HIS A 95 -4.60 11.67 -4.97
N LEU A 96 -5.13 11.16 -3.85
CA LEU A 96 -4.50 10.09 -3.07
C LEU A 96 -4.38 8.78 -3.90
N PRO A 97 -5.49 8.13 -4.32
CA PRO A 97 -5.41 6.92 -5.14
C PRO A 97 -4.81 7.17 -6.53
N LEU A 98 -5.02 8.34 -7.13
CA LEU A 98 -4.41 8.70 -8.43
C LEU A 98 -2.87 8.73 -8.35
N GLY A 99 -2.32 9.41 -7.34
CA GLY A 99 -0.86 9.53 -7.16
C GLY A 99 -0.21 8.20 -6.82
N MET A 100 -0.84 7.41 -5.94
CA MET A 100 -0.38 6.06 -5.66
C MET A 100 -0.35 5.19 -6.92
N SER A 101 -1.42 5.23 -7.70
CA SER A 101 -1.53 4.44 -8.93
C SER A 101 -0.42 4.79 -9.93
N ALA A 102 -0.22 6.08 -10.19
CA ALA A 102 0.78 6.55 -11.14
C ALA A 102 2.20 6.23 -10.67
N SER A 103 2.48 6.36 -9.38
CA SER A 103 3.79 6.05 -8.81
C SER A 103 4.09 4.54 -8.82
N PHE A 104 3.11 3.66 -8.57
CA PHE A 104 3.28 2.20 -8.71
C PHE A 104 3.60 1.78 -10.15
N LEU A 105 2.90 2.35 -11.13
CA LEU A 105 3.19 2.12 -12.55
C LEU A 105 4.61 2.57 -12.91
N ALA A 106 5.04 3.74 -12.41
CA ALA A 106 6.41 4.22 -12.60
C ALA A 106 7.42 3.28 -11.95
N TYR A 107 7.15 2.78 -10.75
CA TYR A 107 8.00 1.80 -10.07
C TYR A 107 8.17 0.57 -10.95
N GLY A 108 7.06 -0.04 -11.39
CA GLY A 108 7.09 -1.25 -12.20
C GLY A 108 7.86 -1.05 -13.50
N ALA A 109 7.56 0.05 -14.21
CA ALA A 109 8.21 0.36 -15.48
C ALA A 109 9.72 0.53 -15.35
N LEU A 110 10.19 1.29 -14.36
CA LEU A 110 11.62 1.50 -14.14
C LEU A 110 12.32 0.24 -13.62
N THR A 111 11.63 -0.57 -12.82
CA THR A 111 12.20 -1.80 -12.23
C THR A 111 12.36 -2.93 -13.25
N TRP A 112 11.42 -3.05 -14.19
CA TRP A 112 11.42 -4.06 -15.24
C TRP A 112 11.58 -3.48 -16.64
N GLU A 113 12.29 -2.35 -16.76
CA GLU A 113 12.44 -1.57 -17.99
C GLU A 113 12.79 -2.41 -19.23
N PRO A 114 13.80 -3.30 -19.21
CA PRO A 114 14.12 -4.10 -20.39
C PRO A 114 12.95 -4.95 -20.88
N ALA A 115 12.19 -5.55 -19.97
CA ALA A 115 11.06 -6.41 -20.30
C ALA A 115 9.85 -5.62 -20.80
N VAL A 116 9.57 -4.47 -20.18
CA VAL A 116 8.52 -3.54 -20.60
C VAL A 116 8.79 -3.00 -22.00
N ARG A 117 10.05 -2.72 -22.34
CA ARG A 117 10.48 -2.35 -23.69
C ARG A 117 10.32 -3.49 -24.68
N ALA A 118 10.77 -4.70 -24.33
CA ALA A 118 10.65 -5.87 -25.20
C ALA A 118 9.18 -6.25 -25.47
N ALA A 119 8.27 -5.97 -24.53
CA ALA A 119 6.83 -6.12 -24.69
C ALA A 119 6.15 -4.99 -25.50
N GLY A 120 6.91 -3.98 -25.94
CA GLY A 120 6.36 -2.82 -26.66
C GLY A 120 5.53 -1.87 -25.79
N GLN A 121 5.60 -2.01 -24.46
CA GLN A 121 4.75 -1.26 -23.52
C GLN A 121 5.42 -0.01 -22.94
N TRP A 122 6.71 0.21 -23.21
CA TRP A 122 7.46 1.35 -22.68
C TRP A 122 6.84 2.71 -23.07
N ASP A 123 6.61 2.90 -24.36
CA ASP A 123 6.04 4.15 -24.86
C ASP A 123 4.61 4.39 -24.37
N ILE A 124 3.85 3.30 -24.15
CA ILE A 124 2.49 3.33 -23.60
C ILE A 124 2.52 3.76 -22.13
N VAL A 125 3.41 3.21 -21.30
CA VAL A 125 3.50 3.62 -19.89
C VAL A 125 3.98 5.06 -19.75
N VAL A 126 4.99 5.49 -20.53
CA VAL A 126 5.53 6.85 -20.42
C VAL A 126 4.48 7.90 -20.79
N ARG A 127 3.76 7.73 -21.91
CA ARG A 127 2.72 8.69 -22.31
C ARG A 127 1.51 8.73 -21.35
N ASN A 128 1.13 7.58 -20.79
CA ASN A 128 0.06 7.50 -19.80
C ASN A 128 0.44 8.23 -18.50
N LEU A 129 1.66 8.05 -18.03
CA LEU A 129 2.11 8.70 -16.79
C LEU A 129 2.46 10.17 -17.00
N ASP A 130 2.93 10.57 -18.19
CA ASP A 130 3.13 11.98 -18.52
C ASP A 130 1.79 12.75 -18.63
N TRP A 131 0.69 12.07 -18.96
CA TRP A 131 -0.66 12.63 -18.86
C TRP A 131 -1.02 13.01 -17.41
N VAL A 132 -0.78 12.09 -16.46
CA VAL A 132 -1.00 12.35 -15.03
C VAL A 132 -0.05 13.43 -14.51
N ALA A 133 1.23 13.37 -14.87
CA ALA A 133 2.19 14.39 -14.45
C ALA A 133 1.84 15.79 -14.99
N SER A 134 1.34 15.88 -16.24
CA SER A 134 0.82 17.14 -16.79
C SER A 134 -0.31 17.71 -15.93
N TYR A 135 -1.23 16.84 -15.50
CA TYR A 135 -2.32 17.21 -14.63
C TYR A 135 -1.83 17.64 -13.23
N PHE A 136 -0.90 16.91 -12.60
CA PHE A 136 -0.32 17.32 -11.32
C PHE A 136 0.47 18.62 -11.37
N VAL A 137 1.09 18.96 -12.50
CA VAL A 137 1.70 20.29 -12.69
C VAL A 137 0.63 21.39 -12.68
N LYS A 138 -0.55 21.16 -13.24
CA LYS A 138 -1.69 22.08 -13.12
C LYS A 138 -2.21 22.17 -11.69
N CYS A 139 -2.31 21.03 -10.99
CA CYS A 139 -2.74 20.97 -9.58
C CYS A 139 -1.77 21.65 -8.63
N HIS A 140 -0.46 21.67 -8.94
CA HIS A 140 0.54 22.49 -8.24
C HIS A 140 0.49 23.95 -8.72
N TYR A 141 -0.71 24.54 -8.63
CA TYR A 141 -1.07 25.82 -9.22
C TYR A 141 -0.35 27.01 -8.59
N GLN A 142 0.09 26.88 -7.33
CA GLN A 142 1.05 27.78 -6.69
C GLN A 142 2.32 27.01 -6.37
N SER A 143 3.37 27.24 -7.17
CA SER A 143 4.69 26.66 -6.92
C SER A 143 5.68 27.70 -6.45
N SER A 144 6.41 27.35 -5.40
CA SER A 144 7.42 28.21 -4.82
C SER A 144 8.58 27.39 -4.27
N ALA A 145 9.77 27.98 -4.27
CA ALA A 145 10.91 27.45 -3.51
C ALA A 145 10.67 27.55 -1.98
N THR A 146 9.81 28.47 -1.54
CA THR A 146 9.37 28.57 -0.15
C THR A 146 8.27 27.55 0.10
N ALA A 147 8.54 26.54 0.92
CA ALA A 147 7.62 25.42 1.17
C ALA A 147 6.20 25.89 1.53
N SER A 148 6.07 26.84 2.46
CA SER A 148 4.78 27.38 2.92
C SER A 148 4.03 28.27 1.91
N ALA A 149 4.65 28.63 0.79
CA ALA A 149 4.02 29.39 -0.29
C ALA A 149 3.50 28.48 -1.43
N ASN A 150 3.61 27.16 -1.27
CA ASN A 150 3.02 26.21 -2.20
C ASN A 150 1.54 25.97 -1.90
N ALA A 151 0.79 25.63 -2.94
CA ALA A 151 -0.56 25.08 -2.82
C ALA A 151 -0.78 24.00 -3.88
N PHE A 152 -1.58 22.99 -3.52
CA PHE A 152 -1.83 21.83 -4.36
C PHE A 152 -3.30 21.44 -4.34
N VAL A 153 -3.89 21.10 -5.49
CA VAL A 153 -5.28 20.61 -5.56
C VAL A 153 -5.34 19.16 -5.08
N ALA A 154 -6.16 18.89 -4.07
CA ALA A 154 -6.36 17.57 -3.49
C ALA A 154 -7.43 16.74 -4.20
N GLN A 155 -8.45 17.42 -4.73
CA GLN A 155 -9.59 16.80 -5.36
C GLN A 155 -10.30 17.75 -6.31
N VAL A 156 -10.84 17.21 -7.40
CA VAL A 156 -11.81 17.89 -8.26
C VAL A 156 -13.09 17.06 -8.35
N GLY A 157 -14.22 17.70 -8.08
CA GLY A 157 -15.53 17.07 -7.93
C GLY A 157 -15.91 16.86 -6.46
N ASP A 158 -17.20 16.70 -6.20
CA ASP A 158 -17.77 16.39 -4.89
C ASP A 158 -18.53 15.06 -4.97
N GLY A 159 -18.34 14.19 -3.96
CA GLY A 159 -18.86 12.82 -3.99
C GLY A 159 -20.36 12.75 -4.17
N GLY A 160 -21.11 13.52 -3.38
CA GLY A 160 -22.58 13.50 -3.44
C GLY A 160 -23.12 13.97 -4.79
N THR A 161 -22.57 15.07 -5.32
CA THR A 161 -23.02 15.62 -6.61
C THR A 161 -22.60 14.76 -7.79
N ASP A 162 -21.36 14.26 -7.82
CA ASP A 162 -20.91 13.37 -8.89
C ASP A 162 -21.64 12.02 -8.87
N HIS A 163 -21.82 11.43 -7.68
CA HIS A 163 -22.44 10.13 -7.55
C HIS A 163 -23.96 10.16 -7.76
N SER A 164 -24.59 11.32 -7.65
CA SER A 164 -26.00 11.54 -8.05
C SER A 164 -26.24 11.54 -9.56
N TYR A 165 -25.17 11.55 -10.36
CA TYR A 165 -25.21 11.46 -11.81
C TYR A 165 -24.81 10.07 -12.29
N TRP A 166 -25.54 9.54 -13.28
CA TRP A 166 -25.13 8.36 -14.05
C TRP A 166 -25.26 8.67 -15.53
N GLY A 167 -24.15 8.71 -16.26
CA GLY A 167 -24.14 9.06 -17.67
C GLY A 167 -22.73 9.19 -18.24
N ARG A 168 -22.63 9.72 -19.46
CA ARG A 168 -21.33 10.00 -20.08
C ARG A 168 -20.66 11.20 -19.41
N PRO A 169 -19.34 11.20 -19.17
CA PRO A 169 -18.65 12.37 -18.62
C PRO A 169 -18.68 13.57 -19.58
N GLU A 170 -18.86 13.32 -20.88
CA GLU A 170 -18.98 14.37 -21.91
C GLU A 170 -20.33 15.10 -21.86
N GLU A 171 -21.33 14.51 -21.21
CA GLU A 171 -22.71 15.01 -21.12
C GLU A 171 -23.07 15.48 -19.70
N GLN A 172 -22.17 15.31 -18.73
CA GLN A 172 -22.36 15.86 -17.39
C GLN A 172 -22.49 17.39 -17.51
N PRO A 173 -23.57 18.01 -16.99
CA PRO A 173 -23.86 19.42 -17.27
C PRO A 173 -22.67 20.33 -16.95
N ALA A 174 -22.37 21.29 -17.82
CA ALA A 174 -21.28 22.25 -17.58
C ALA A 174 -21.52 23.14 -16.34
N THR A 175 -22.78 23.24 -15.89
CA THR A 175 -23.18 23.89 -14.64
C THR A 175 -23.12 22.96 -13.43
N ALA A 176 -22.79 21.67 -13.62
CA ALA A 176 -22.67 20.73 -12.52
C ALA A 176 -21.63 21.23 -11.52
N TRP A 177 -21.95 21.07 -10.24
CA TRP A 177 -21.06 21.42 -9.16
C TRP A 177 -19.87 20.44 -9.15
N ARG A 178 -18.70 20.93 -9.57
CA ARG A 178 -17.45 20.17 -9.58
C ARG A 178 -16.35 21.00 -8.91
N PRO A 179 -16.39 21.12 -7.57
CA PRO A 179 -15.47 21.99 -6.84
C PRO A 179 -14.04 21.51 -6.94
N ALA A 180 -13.08 22.44 -6.85
CA ALA A 180 -11.67 22.12 -6.69
C ALA A 180 -11.25 22.43 -5.24
N TYR A 181 -10.86 21.40 -4.49
CA TYR A 181 -10.40 21.56 -3.11
C TYR A 181 -8.88 21.61 -3.08
N ALA A 182 -8.31 22.67 -2.49
CA ALA A 182 -6.88 22.88 -2.43
C ALA A 182 -6.31 22.74 -1.01
N ILE A 183 -5.11 22.18 -0.93
CA ILE A 183 -4.23 22.14 0.23
C ILE A 183 -3.35 23.38 0.20
N THR A 184 -3.30 24.09 1.33
CA THR A 184 -2.47 25.28 1.55
C THR A 184 -1.76 25.16 2.88
N ALA A 185 -0.62 25.86 3.05
CA ALA A 185 0.09 25.85 4.32
C ALA A 185 -0.77 26.37 5.48
N ALA A 186 -1.64 27.35 5.23
CA ALA A 186 -2.58 27.87 6.23
C ALA A 186 -3.59 26.81 6.71
N GLY A 187 -3.96 25.86 5.84
CA GLY A 187 -4.83 24.74 6.20
C GLY A 187 -4.13 23.67 7.05
N GLY A 188 -2.80 23.58 6.98
CA GLY A 188 -1.98 22.71 7.83
C GLY A 188 -2.16 21.19 7.65
N LYS A 189 -2.96 20.75 6.66
CA LYS A 189 -3.29 19.33 6.42
C LYS A 189 -3.22 18.94 4.95
N GLY A 190 -2.85 17.70 4.68
CA GLY A 190 -2.81 17.06 3.37
C GLY A 190 -1.42 16.59 2.93
N ALA A 191 -0.59 16.16 3.88
CA ALA A 191 0.73 15.62 3.58
C ALA A 191 0.67 14.32 2.77
N ASP A 192 -0.32 13.48 3.04
CA ASP A 192 -0.65 12.24 2.32
C ASP A 192 -0.76 12.47 0.79
N ILE A 193 -1.66 13.36 0.39
CA ILE A 193 -1.93 13.66 -1.02
C ILE A 193 -0.75 14.40 -1.68
N VAL A 194 -0.16 15.36 -0.99
CA VAL A 194 0.97 16.14 -1.55
C VAL A 194 2.19 15.24 -1.75
N ALA A 195 2.42 14.29 -0.84
CA ALA A 195 3.49 13.32 -0.97
C ALA A 195 3.28 12.35 -2.14
N GLU A 196 2.06 11.85 -2.36
CA GLU A 196 1.77 10.99 -3.53
C GLU A 196 1.95 11.72 -4.87
N ALA A 197 1.63 13.02 -4.92
CA ALA A 197 1.94 13.85 -6.08
C ALA A 197 3.45 14.01 -6.28
N ALA A 198 4.22 14.23 -5.20
CA ALA A 198 5.68 14.30 -5.26
C ALA A 198 6.30 12.97 -5.75
N ALA A 199 5.85 11.83 -5.22
CA ALA A 199 6.25 10.49 -5.64
C ALA A 199 6.02 10.28 -7.14
N THR A 200 4.82 10.62 -7.63
CA THR A 200 4.46 10.52 -9.05
C THR A 200 5.38 11.37 -9.92
N LEU A 201 5.54 12.66 -9.61
CA LEU A 201 6.35 13.57 -10.41
C LEU A 201 7.83 13.14 -10.45
N ALA A 202 8.37 12.65 -9.32
CA ALA A 202 9.71 12.09 -9.25
C ALA A 202 9.84 10.83 -10.13
N GLY A 203 8.91 9.88 -10.05
CA GLY A 203 8.92 8.67 -10.87
C GLY A 203 8.81 8.96 -12.37
N VAL A 204 7.90 9.85 -12.78
CA VAL A 204 7.76 10.25 -14.19
C VAL A 204 8.99 11.02 -14.69
N SER A 205 9.65 11.80 -13.83
CA SER A 205 10.91 12.45 -14.21
C SER A 205 11.98 11.44 -14.63
N LEU A 206 12.06 10.29 -13.95
CA LEU A 206 13.03 9.24 -14.29
C LEU A 206 12.68 8.54 -15.60
N LEU A 207 11.40 8.28 -15.85
CA LEU A 207 10.92 7.73 -17.12
C LEU A 207 11.30 8.62 -18.30
N LEU A 208 11.06 9.93 -18.20
CA LEU A 208 11.38 10.90 -19.25
C LEU A 208 12.89 11.12 -19.45
N ARG A 209 13.74 10.68 -18.51
CA ARG A 209 15.20 10.66 -18.67
C ARG A 209 15.71 9.42 -19.39
N ARG A 210 14.90 8.37 -19.54
CA ARG A 210 15.34 7.17 -20.26
C ARG A 210 15.29 7.42 -21.77
N PRO A 211 16.29 6.94 -22.54
CA PRO A 211 16.27 7.03 -23.99
C PRO A 211 15.00 6.39 -24.59
N GLY A 212 14.40 7.00 -25.61
CA GLY A 212 13.18 6.52 -26.25
C GLY A 212 12.41 7.63 -26.96
N ALA A 213 11.22 7.32 -27.48
CA ALA A 213 10.38 8.28 -28.22
C ALA A 213 9.95 9.48 -27.36
N TYR A 214 9.82 9.28 -26.05
CA TYR A 214 9.40 10.29 -25.08
C TYR A 214 10.55 10.85 -24.22
N PHE A 215 11.82 10.63 -24.65
CA PHE A 215 12.96 11.21 -23.94
C PHE A 215 12.86 12.75 -23.92
N ASN A 216 12.73 13.32 -22.72
CA ASN A 216 12.57 14.75 -22.52
C ASN A 216 13.25 15.20 -21.21
N PRO A 217 14.57 15.41 -21.22
CA PRO A 217 15.34 15.74 -20.02
C PRO A 217 14.98 17.11 -19.42
N THR A 218 14.54 18.07 -20.24
CA THR A 218 14.09 19.39 -19.77
C THR A 218 12.81 19.25 -18.95
N ARG A 219 11.81 18.55 -19.50
CA ARG A 219 10.57 18.28 -18.77
C ARG A 219 10.83 17.43 -17.53
N ALA A 220 11.68 16.41 -17.63
CA ALA A 220 12.10 15.63 -16.47
C ALA A 220 12.71 16.50 -15.35
N ALA A 221 13.55 17.48 -15.68
CA ALA A 221 14.10 18.41 -14.69
C ALA A 221 13.00 19.28 -14.06
N THR A 222 12.02 19.75 -14.85
CA THR A 222 10.85 20.47 -14.33
C THR A 222 10.04 19.61 -13.36
N LEU A 223 9.71 18.36 -13.74
CA LEU A 223 8.92 17.47 -12.88
C LEU A 223 9.66 17.13 -11.59
N LEU A 224 10.98 16.88 -11.65
CA LEU A 224 11.78 16.63 -10.44
C LEU A 224 11.83 17.85 -9.52
N GLY A 225 11.99 19.06 -10.07
CA GLY A 225 11.93 20.29 -9.29
C GLY A 225 10.58 20.51 -8.61
N ARG A 226 9.48 20.19 -9.30
CA ARG A 226 8.12 20.21 -8.74
C ARG A 226 7.94 19.16 -7.64
N ALA A 227 8.46 17.95 -7.84
CA ALA A 227 8.45 16.91 -6.81
C ALA A 227 9.18 17.34 -5.54
N GLN A 228 10.34 18.00 -5.66
CA GLN A 228 11.09 18.53 -4.51
C GLN A 228 10.33 19.64 -3.77
N GLN A 229 9.67 20.54 -4.51
CA GLN A 229 8.82 21.59 -3.93
C GLN A 229 7.62 20.99 -3.18
N LEU A 230 6.93 20.02 -3.78
CA LEU A 230 5.79 19.34 -3.15
C LEU A 230 6.24 18.51 -1.95
N PHE A 231 7.37 17.82 -2.00
CA PHE A 231 7.91 17.10 -0.84
C PHE A 231 8.21 18.05 0.32
N ALA A 232 8.87 19.19 0.05
CA ALA A 232 9.08 20.22 1.07
C ALA A 232 7.74 20.77 1.61
N PHE A 233 6.75 20.95 0.74
CA PHE A 233 5.42 21.40 1.14
C PHE A 233 4.68 20.37 2.01
N ALA A 234 4.75 19.08 1.71
CA ALA A 234 4.16 18.01 2.53
C ALA A 234 4.68 18.03 3.97
N GLN A 235 5.96 18.39 4.16
CA GLN A 235 6.56 18.56 5.48
C GLN A 235 6.01 19.77 6.25
N THR A 236 5.26 20.68 5.60
CA THR A 236 4.60 21.83 6.25
C THR A 236 3.13 21.58 6.58
N VAL A 237 2.49 20.57 5.97
CA VAL A 237 1.06 20.25 6.12
C VAL A 237 0.87 18.85 6.75
N GLN A 238 1.60 18.57 7.83
CA GLN A 238 1.77 17.24 8.47
C GLN A 238 0.50 16.70 9.18
N ALA A 239 -0.57 16.55 8.43
CA ALA A 239 -1.79 15.84 8.81
C ALA A 239 -2.42 15.22 7.57
N THR A 240 -3.30 14.24 7.76
CA THR A 240 -4.06 13.64 6.67
C THR A 240 -5.10 14.61 6.11
N TRP A 241 -5.40 14.46 4.83
CA TRP A 241 -6.38 15.30 4.16
C TRP A 241 -7.80 14.80 4.42
N GLY A 242 -8.74 15.75 4.40
CA GLY A 242 -10.15 15.49 4.22
C GLY A 242 -10.79 16.72 3.59
N PRO A 243 -11.78 16.55 2.70
CA PRO A 243 -12.42 17.67 2.03
C PRO A 243 -13.09 18.59 3.05
N PRO A 244 -13.10 19.92 2.82
CA PRO A 244 -13.74 20.86 3.73
C PRO A 244 -15.28 20.74 3.72
N SER A 245 -15.85 20.12 2.69
CA SER A 245 -17.26 19.86 2.51
C SER A 245 -17.46 18.64 1.61
N GLY A 246 -18.58 17.92 1.78
CA GLY A 246 -18.85 16.70 1.05
C GLY A 246 -18.27 15.46 1.71
N GLU A 247 -18.35 14.32 1.02
CA GLU A 247 -17.92 13.03 1.52
C GLU A 247 -16.41 12.82 1.36
N ASN A 248 -15.77 12.25 2.39
CA ASN A 248 -14.38 11.82 2.31
C ASN A 248 -14.27 10.36 1.84
N LEU A 249 -14.27 10.17 0.52
CA LEU A 249 -14.32 8.84 -0.10
C LEU A 249 -13.04 8.01 0.12
N TYR A 250 -11.88 8.67 0.24
CA TYR A 250 -10.57 8.05 0.44
C TYR A 250 -9.92 8.62 1.71
N SER A 251 -10.46 8.19 2.86
CA SER A 251 -9.95 8.63 4.16
C SER A 251 -8.58 8.01 4.45
N SER A 252 -7.56 8.86 4.57
CA SER A 252 -6.21 8.41 4.93
C SER A 252 -6.09 8.07 6.42
N SER A 253 -5.50 6.92 6.73
CA SER A 253 -5.19 6.48 8.10
C SER A 253 -3.87 7.05 8.64
N SER A 254 -2.95 7.41 7.74
CA SER A 254 -1.62 7.95 8.05
C SER A 254 -1.07 8.69 6.84
N PHE A 255 -0.31 9.76 7.09
CA PHE A 255 0.49 10.43 6.04
C PHE A 255 1.98 10.06 6.09
N ASN A 256 2.43 9.36 7.15
CA ASN A 256 3.86 9.12 7.38
C ASN A 256 4.46 8.21 6.31
N ASP A 257 3.70 7.21 5.88
CA ASP A 257 4.04 6.25 4.85
C ASP A 257 4.04 6.89 3.45
N ASP A 258 3.10 7.79 3.12
CA ASP A 258 3.13 8.55 1.87
C ASP A 258 4.36 9.46 1.80
N VAL A 259 4.68 10.16 2.89
CA VAL A 259 5.88 11.02 2.94
C VAL A 259 7.16 10.18 2.88
N ALA A 260 7.19 9.00 3.51
CA ALA A 260 8.29 8.05 3.36
C ALA A 260 8.43 7.55 1.91
N TRP A 261 7.32 7.32 1.22
CA TRP A 261 7.28 6.93 -0.19
C TRP A 261 7.79 8.03 -1.12
N ALA A 262 7.35 9.27 -0.93
CA ALA A 262 7.86 10.43 -1.66
C ALA A 262 9.38 10.61 -1.43
N ALA A 263 9.83 10.48 -0.18
CA ALA A 263 11.25 10.56 0.14
C ALA A 263 12.06 9.42 -0.52
N ALA A 264 11.51 8.21 -0.57
CA ALA A 264 12.12 7.07 -1.26
C ALA A 264 12.27 7.31 -2.76
N TRP A 265 11.28 7.95 -3.40
CA TRP A 265 11.36 8.35 -4.80
C TRP A 265 12.42 9.41 -5.07
N LEU A 266 12.52 10.43 -4.21
CA LEU A 266 13.57 11.45 -4.35
C LEU A 266 14.96 10.86 -4.13
N CYS A 267 15.11 9.95 -3.16
CA CYS A 267 16.33 9.17 -2.96
C CYS A 267 16.69 8.37 -4.22
N ARG A 268 15.74 7.61 -4.78
CA ARG A 268 15.94 6.89 -6.05
C ARG A 268 16.35 7.86 -7.17
N ALA A 269 15.70 9.02 -7.27
CA ALA A 269 15.99 9.97 -8.33
C ALA A 269 17.43 10.49 -8.27
N GLU A 270 17.94 10.83 -7.08
CA GLU A 270 19.33 11.23 -6.91
C GLU A 270 20.31 10.08 -7.26
N MET A 271 20.02 8.86 -6.82
CA MET A 271 20.86 7.70 -7.09
C MET A 271 20.89 7.33 -8.58
N ASP A 272 19.73 7.31 -9.25
CA ASP A 272 19.61 6.98 -10.68
C ASP A 272 20.26 8.02 -11.60
N THR A 273 20.37 9.28 -11.15
CA THR A 273 21.10 10.32 -11.91
C THR A 273 22.62 10.15 -11.83
N GLY A 274 23.12 9.31 -10.91
CA GLY A 274 24.55 9.14 -10.67
C GLY A 274 25.21 10.33 -9.98
N ALA A 275 24.42 11.25 -9.40
CA ALA A 275 24.92 12.42 -8.70
C ALA A 275 25.75 12.08 -7.44
N TYR A 276 25.50 10.90 -6.85
CA TYR A 276 26.16 10.44 -5.63
C TYR A 276 26.70 9.02 -5.80
N ALA A 277 27.90 8.78 -5.28
CA ALA A 277 28.57 7.47 -5.35
C ALA A 277 27.97 6.43 -4.39
N SER A 278 27.23 6.86 -3.36
CA SER A 278 26.53 5.99 -2.41
C SER A 278 25.31 6.71 -1.83
N ALA A 279 24.31 5.94 -1.39
CA ALA A 279 23.12 6.50 -0.77
C ALA A 279 23.40 7.25 0.54
N THR A 280 24.47 6.89 1.26
CA THR A 280 24.91 7.63 2.46
C THR A 280 25.41 9.04 2.15
N ALA A 281 25.84 9.31 0.91
CA ALA A 281 26.26 10.64 0.46
C ALA A 281 25.10 11.46 -0.13
N SER A 282 23.94 10.84 -0.41
CA SER A 282 22.77 11.50 -0.99
C SER A 282 21.94 12.23 0.09
N PRO A 283 21.70 13.54 -0.06
CA PRO A 283 20.81 14.29 0.82
C PRO A 283 19.37 13.74 0.82
N ALA A 284 18.81 13.37 -0.33
CA ALA A 284 17.45 12.83 -0.39
C ALA A 284 17.33 11.47 0.31
N CYS A 285 18.33 10.59 0.15
CA CYS A 285 18.35 9.31 0.87
C CYS A 285 18.49 9.48 2.38
N ASN A 286 19.29 10.44 2.85
CA ASN A 286 19.38 10.76 4.27
C ASN A 286 18.09 11.40 4.80
N ALA A 287 17.43 12.24 4.01
CA ALA A 287 16.14 12.83 4.36
C ALA A 287 15.00 11.80 4.45
N ALA A 288 15.13 10.63 3.79
CA ALA A 288 14.14 9.56 3.86
C ALA A 288 14.17 8.77 5.17
N LEU A 289 15.30 8.73 5.88
CA LEU A 289 15.47 7.87 7.06
C LEU A 289 14.51 8.21 8.21
N PRO A 290 14.32 9.48 8.61
CA PRO A 290 13.39 9.82 9.68
C PRO A 290 11.92 9.53 9.32
N TRP A 291 11.56 9.62 8.04
CA TRP A 291 10.21 9.28 7.58
C TRP A 291 9.98 7.78 7.57
N TRP A 292 10.98 7.01 7.18
CA TRP A 292 10.96 5.55 7.34
C TRP A 292 10.77 5.14 8.81
N ASP A 293 11.52 5.77 9.73
CA ASP A 293 11.42 5.43 11.15
C ASP A 293 10.02 5.67 11.74
N ARG A 294 9.27 6.63 11.19
CA ARG A 294 7.87 6.89 11.54
C ARG A 294 6.91 5.90 10.89
N ALA A 295 7.19 5.47 9.65
CA ALA A 295 6.30 4.61 8.87
C ALA A 295 6.42 3.12 9.21
N LYS A 296 7.61 2.62 9.56
CA LYS A 296 7.96 1.17 9.62
C LYS A 296 7.16 0.27 10.57
N TYR A 297 6.30 0.86 11.40
CA TYR A 297 5.40 0.16 12.32
C TYR A 297 3.92 0.25 11.93
N GLY A 298 3.61 0.79 10.74
CA GLY A 298 2.26 0.85 10.19
C GLY A 298 1.68 -0.53 9.85
N SER A 299 0.43 -0.53 9.36
CA SER A 299 -0.24 -1.77 8.96
C SER A 299 0.56 -2.53 7.88
N LEU A 300 0.44 -3.86 7.86
CA LEU A 300 1.06 -4.72 6.84
C LEU A 300 0.12 -4.96 5.66
N ASP A 301 -0.46 -3.88 5.15
CA ASP A 301 -1.30 -3.86 3.95
C ASP A 301 -0.65 -2.97 2.90
N VAL A 302 -0.94 -3.21 1.62
CA VAL A 302 -0.45 -2.38 0.51
C VAL A 302 -1.65 -1.91 -0.29
N SER A 303 -1.93 -0.62 -0.23
CA SER A 303 -3.08 0.02 -0.89
C SER A 303 -2.79 1.51 -1.12
N TRP A 304 -3.79 2.23 -1.63
CA TRP A 304 -3.79 3.69 -1.71
C TRP A 304 -3.66 4.39 -0.34
N ASP A 305 -3.91 3.67 0.76
CA ASP A 305 -3.85 4.19 2.14
C ASP A 305 -2.56 3.74 2.87
N ASN A 306 -1.71 2.95 2.21
CA ASN A 306 -0.50 2.46 2.85
C ASN A 306 0.63 2.19 1.84
N ALA A 307 1.56 3.13 1.78
CA ALA A 307 2.73 3.12 0.91
C ALA A 307 4.01 2.56 1.57
N MET A 308 3.94 2.08 2.82
CA MET A 308 5.11 1.74 3.63
C MET A 308 6.00 0.68 2.97
N VAL A 309 5.42 -0.42 2.48
CA VAL A 309 6.20 -1.51 1.87
C VAL A 309 6.81 -1.11 0.53
N PRO A 310 6.09 -0.44 -0.39
CA PRO A 310 6.70 0.20 -1.56
C PRO A 310 7.89 1.10 -1.22
N ALA A 311 7.77 1.95 -0.18
CA ALA A 311 8.87 2.79 0.30
C ALA A 311 10.06 1.96 0.77
N ALA A 312 9.83 0.91 1.56
CA ALA A 312 10.85 -0.03 1.99
C ALA A 312 11.58 -0.67 0.80
N LEU A 313 10.85 -1.10 -0.22
CA LEU A 313 11.41 -1.70 -1.43
C LEU A 313 12.34 -0.73 -2.18
N LEU A 314 11.91 0.53 -2.36
CA LEU A 314 12.76 1.55 -3.00
C LEU A 314 14.02 1.87 -2.19
N LEU A 315 13.86 2.13 -0.88
CA LEU A 315 14.98 2.51 -0.02
C LEU A 315 16.00 1.39 0.15
N ARG A 316 15.53 0.14 0.20
CA ARG A 316 16.39 -1.03 0.19
C ARG A 316 17.20 -1.10 -1.12
N ASP A 317 16.55 -0.90 -2.25
CA ASP A 317 17.19 -1.01 -3.56
C ASP A 317 18.24 0.10 -3.80
N THR A 318 18.10 1.26 -3.16
CA THR A 318 19.13 2.32 -3.16
C THR A 318 20.23 2.10 -2.12
N GLY A 319 19.97 1.32 -1.08
CA GLY A 319 20.87 1.14 0.07
C GLY A 319 20.86 2.32 1.05
N ALA A 320 19.76 3.09 1.09
CA ALA A 320 19.60 4.23 1.99
C ALA A 320 19.85 3.84 3.46
N GLY A 321 20.60 4.67 4.19
CA GLY A 321 20.94 4.43 5.61
C GLY A 321 21.92 3.27 5.86
N GLY A 322 22.40 2.59 4.82
CA GLY A 322 23.35 1.48 4.95
C GLY A 322 22.75 0.22 5.56
N ALA A 323 23.62 -0.71 5.97
CA ALA A 323 23.21 -2.07 6.37
C ALA A 323 22.12 -2.14 7.47
N PRO A 324 22.12 -1.31 8.54
CA PRO A 324 21.08 -1.37 9.57
C PRO A 324 19.69 -1.01 9.04
N TYR A 325 19.60 0.03 8.21
CA TYR A 325 18.34 0.46 7.61
C TYR A 325 17.88 -0.54 6.55
N VAL A 326 18.79 -1.04 5.71
CA VAL A 326 18.50 -2.12 4.76
C VAL A 326 17.89 -3.35 5.45
N ALA A 327 18.44 -3.77 6.59
CA ALA A 327 17.87 -4.85 7.37
C ALA A 327 16.45 -4.54 7.88
N SER A 328 16.16 -3.29 8.24
CA SER A 328 14.82 -2.87 8.66
C SER A 328 13.81 -2.85 7.51
N TYR A 329 14.23 -2.45 6.30
CA TYR A 329 13.38 -2.52 5.11
C TYR A 329 13.04 -3.98 4.79
N ASP A 330 14.06 -4.85 4.79
CA ASP A 330 13.89 -6.28 4.58
C ASP A 330 13.00 -6.93 5.64
N ASP A 331 13.10 -6.54 6.91
CA ASP A 331 12.21 -7.01 7.98
C ASP A 331 10.73 -6.74 7.65
N VAL A 332 10.37 -5.50 7.31
CA VAL A 332 8.98 -5.12 6.97
C VAL A 332 8.49 -5.89 5.74
N ILE A 333 9.32 -5.99 4.70
CA ILE A 333 9.00 -6.76 3.49
C ILE A 333 8.78 -8.23 3.83
N ASN A 334 9.64 -8.82 4.66
CA ASN A 334 9.53 -10.21 5.07
C ASN A 334 8.29 -10.45 5.94
N ARG A 335 7.94 -9.52 6.84
CA ARG A 335 6.72 -9.59 7.65
C ARG A 335 5.46 -9.55 6.79
N LEU A 336 5.39 -8.65 5.81
CA LEU A 336 4.30 -8.62 4.82
C LEU A 336 4.19 -9.98 4.12
N LEU A 337 5.28 -10.42 3.48
CA LEU A 337 5.22 -11.62 2.64
C LEU A 337 4.94 -12.89 3.46
N THR A 338 5.47 -12.98 4.69
CA THR A 338 5.15 -14.08 5.61
C THR A 338 3.67 -14.09 5.97
N ARG A 339 3.09 -12.92 6.30
CA ARG A 339 1.66 -12.79 6.63
C ARG A 339 0.77 -13.25 5.46
N TRP A 340 1.10 -12.84 4.24
CA TRP A 340 0.27 -13.11 3.06
C TRP A 340 0.48 -14.49 2.44
N GLN A 341 1.73 -14.98 2.40
CA GLN A 341 2.05 -16.31 1.86
C GLN A 341 1.74 -17.43 2.85
N GLY A 342 1.76 -17.14 4.15
CA GLY A 342 1.40 -18.05 5.22
C GLY A 342 -0.10 -18.04 5.58
N ALA A 343 -0.93 -17.34 4.80
CA ALA A 343 -2.36 -17.22 5.06
C ALA A 343 -3.04 -18.61 5.09
N GLY A 344 -3.74 -18.91 6.18
CA GLY A 344 -4.53 -20.13 6.32
C GLY A 344 -5.87 -20.06 5.56
N PRO A 345 -6.65 -21.14 5.52
CA PRO A 345 -7.94 -21.16 4.82
C PRO A 345 -8.90 -20.11 5.35
N CYS A 346 -9.69 -19.48 4.47
CA CYS A 346 -10.72 -18.51 4.88
C CYS A 346 -11.80 -19.10 5.79
N ALA A 347 -12.00 -20.42 5.79
CA ALA A 347 -12.87 -21.11 6.75
C ALA A 347 -12.41 -20.94 8.21
N SER A 348 -11.14 -20.62 8.46
CA SER A 348 -10.56 -20.41 9.79
C SER A 348 -10.75 -18.99 10.35
N GLY A 349 -11.37 -18.08 9.58
CA GLY A 349 -11.71 -16.73 10.05
C GLY A 349 -10.57 -15.69 10.07
N GLY A 350 -9.36 -16.04 9.63
CA GLY A 350 -8.23 -15.10 9.54
C GLY A 350 -8.35 -14.07 8.41
N SER A 351 -7.53 -13.01 8.48
CA SER A 351 -7.33 -12.04 7.39
C SER A 351 -5.89 -11.50 7.34
N PRO A 352 -5.15 -11.62 6.22
CA PRO A 352 -5.56 -12.30 5.00
C PRO A 352 -5.77 -13.81 5.20
N CYS A 353 -6.56 -14.42 4.33
CA CYS A 353 -6.84 -15.84 4.28
C CYS A 353 -6.80 -16.35 2.84
N LEU A 354 -6.73 -17.66 2.64
CA LEU A 354 -6.77 -18.29 1.33
C LEU A 354 -8.18 -18.79 1.03
N THR A 355 -8.80 -18.31 -0.05
CA THR A 355 -10.09 -18.83 -0.52
C THR A 355 -9.95 -20.28 -0.97
N PRO A 356 -11.04 -21.07 -1.02
CA PRO A 356 -11.01 -22.42 -1.60
C PRO A 356 -10.33 -22.51 -2.97
N GLY A 357 -10.47 -21.48 -3.80
CA GLY A 357 -9.88 -21.37 -5.14
C GLY A 357 -8.44 -20.85 -5.17
N GLY A 358 -7.87 -20.40 -4.05
CA GLY A 358 -6.46 -20.03 -3.93
C GLY A 358 -6.14 -18.53 -3.97
N LEU A 359 -7.13 -17.64 -3.87
CA LEU A 359 -6.92 -16.21 -3.73
C LEU A 359 -6.53 -15.86 -2.30
N ALA A 360 -5.45 -15.10 -2.11
CA ALA A 360 -5.12 -14.47 -0.83
C ALA A 360 -6.07 -13.29 -0.59
N TRP A 361 -7.16 -13.55 0.11
CA TRP A 361 -8.26 -12.63 0.35
C TRP A 361 -8.09 -11.88 1.66
N HIS A 362 -8.28 -10.56 1.65
CA HIS A 362 -8.10 -9.71 2.84
C HIS A 362 -9.38 -8.99 3.24
N LEU A 363 -10.02 -8.31 2.28
CA LEU A 363 -11.27 -7.57 2.45
C LEU A 363 -12.16 -7.79 1.22
N GLU A 364 -13.46 -7.61 1.40
CA GLU A 364 -14.44 -7.74 0.33
C GLU A 364 -14.29 -6.64 -0.72
N TRP A 365 -14.03 -5.41 -0.27
CA TRP A 365 -13.73 -4.28 -1.12
C TRP A 365 -12.35 -4.42 -1.76
N GLY A 366 -12.33 -4.68 -3.07
CA GLY A 366 -11.08 -4.81 -3.83
C GLY A 366 -10.23 -5.99 -3.39
N SER A 367 -10.84 -7.18 -3.20
CA SER A 367 -10.12 -8.41 -2.84
C SER A 367 -8.97 -8.71 -3.82
N ASN A 368 -9.21 -8.57 -5.12
CA ASN A 368 -8.19 -8.71 -6.15
C ASN A 368 -7.10 -7.65 -6.05
N ARG A 369 -7.46 -6.38 -5.77
CA ARG A 369 -6.50 -5.26 -5.63
C ARG A 369 -5.47 -5.55 -4.55
N TYR A 370 -5.89 -6.02 -3.38
CA TYR A 370 -4.95 -6.29 -2.30
C TYR A 370 -3.99 -7.44 -2.65
N ALA A 371 -4.51 -8.55 -3.16
CA ALA A 371 -3.67 -9.67 -3.61
C ALA A 371 -2.68 -9.24 -4.71
N ALA A 372 -3.11 -8.38 -5.64
CA ALA A 372 -2.29 -7.88 -6.72
C ALA A 372 -1.17 -6.94 -6.24
N ASN A 373 -1.48 -6.06 -5.28
CA ASN A 373 -0.50 -5.17 -4.66
C ASN A 373 0.59 -5.94 -3.92
N VAL A 374 0.22 -7.02 -3.21
CA VAL A 374 1.21 -7.87 -2.53
C VAL A 374 1.96 -8.76 -3.53
N ALA A 375 1.34 -9.20 -4.62
CA ALA A 375 2.04 -9.88 -5.72
C ALA A 375 3.11 -8.97 -6.35
N PHE A 376 2.80 -7.69 -6.56
CA PHE A 376 3.78 -6.68 -6.97
C PHE A 376 4.94 -6.59 -5.97
N ALA A 377 4.64 -6.45 -4.67
CA ALA A 377 5.66 -6.40 -3.63
C ALA A 377 6.54 -7.67 -3.61
N ALA A 378 5.94 -8.85 -3.77
CA ALA A 378 6.65 -10.13 -3.83
C ALA A 378 7.63 -10.21 -5.01
N LEU A 379 7.22 -9.73 -6.19
CA LEU A 379 8.07 -9.68 -7.39
C LEU A 379 9.21 -8.67 -7.23
N ALA A 380 8.93 -7.47 -6.72
CA ALA A 380 9.94 -6.47 -6.41
C ALA A 380 10.94 -6.97 -5.35
N ALA A 381 10.45 -7.72 -4.36
CA ALA A 381 11.22 -8.34 -3.28
C ALA A 381 11.94 -9.65 -3.66
N SER A 382 11.99 -10.02 -4.95
CA SER A 382 12.60 -11.28 -5.39
C SER A 382 13.43 -11.14 -6.67
N ARG A 383 13.80 -9.93 -7.07
CA ARG A 383 14.66 -9.69 -8.25
C ARG A 383 16.11 -10.14 -8.01
N SER A 384 16.71 -10.79 -9.01
CA SER A 384 18.08 -11.33 -8.97
C SER A 384 19.19 -10.26 -8.91
N GLY A 385 18.87 -8.97 -9.07
CA GLY A 385 19.83 -7.85 -9.08
C GLY A 385 19.49 -6.70 -8.12
N GLY A 386 18.93 -6.98 -6.94
CA GLY A 386 18.62 -5.96 -5.91
C GLY A 386 17.44 -6.29 -5.01
N GLY A 387 16.62 -7.29 -5.37
CA GLY A 387 15.32 -7.52 -4.74
C GLY A 387 15.31 -8.12 -3.34
N GLY A 388 16.44 -8.50 -2.74
CA GLY A 388 16.45 -9.10 -1.39
C GLY A 388 17.85 -9.30 -0.81
N GLY A 389 18.82 -8.56 -1.37
CA GLY A 389 20.24 -8.77 -1.11
C GLY A 389 20.75 -10.18 -1.47
N PRO A 390 22.04 -10.46 -1.22
CA PRO A 390 22.63 -11.79 -1.33
C PRO A 390 22.04 -12.82 -0.35
N ALA A 391 21.30 -12.37 0.67
CA ALA A 391 20.78 -13.20 1.74
C ALA A 391 19.49 -13.95 1.38
N LEU A 392 18.75 -13.52 0.35
CA LEU A 392 17.54 -14.23 -0.08
C LEU A 392 17.90 -15.50 -0.83
N THR A 393 17.58 -16.66 -0.24
CA THR A 393 17.82 -17.96 -0.86
C THR A 393 17.05 -18.09 -2.19
N ARG A 394 17.59 -18.88 -3.14
CA ARG A 394 16.89 -19.18 -4.40
C ARG A 394 15.49 -19.74 -4.16
N ALA A 395 15.32 -20.62 -3.17
CA ALA A 395 14.02 -21.18 -2.84
C ALA A 395 13.01 -20.10 -2.40
N ALA A 396 13.41 -19.17 -1.52
CA ALA A 396 12.56 -18.07 -1.09
C ALA A 396 12.25 -17.11 -2.24
N ARG A 397 13.23 -16.83 -3.10
CA ARG A 397 13.07 -16.02 -4.31
C ARG A 397 12.01 -16.61 -5.24
N VAL A 398 12.19 -17.86 -5.64
CA VAL A 398 11.29 -18.59 -6.53
C VAL A 398 9.91 -18.72 -5.90
N GLY A 399 9.83 -19.03 -4.60
CA GLY A 399 8.57 -19.11 -3.86
C GLY A 399 7.75 -17.82 -3.94
N ARG A 400 8.38 -16.65 -3.75
CA ARG A 400 7.72 -15.34 -3.90
C ARG A 400 7.17 -15.11 -5.30
N GLN A 401 7.96 -15.43 -6.31
CA GLN A 401 7.60 -15.22 -7.71
C GLN A 401 6.47 -16.17 -8.15
N CYS A 402 6.55 -17.44 -7.76
CA CYS A 402 5.52 -18.42 -8.06
C CYS A 402 4.22 -18.16 -7.28
N TRP A 403 4.30 -17.64 -6.05
CA TRP A 403 3.12 -17.16 -5.32
C TRP A 403 2.47 -15.96 -6.05
N ALA A 404 3.26 -14.97 -6.46
CA ALA A 404 2.75 -13.82 -7.22
C ALA A 404 2.09 -14.25 -8.55
N ARG A 405 2.71 -15.20 -9.26
CA ARG A 405 2.11 -15.83 -10.45
C ARG A 405 0.78 -16.50 -10.11
N ALA A 406 0.69 -17.24 -9.01
CA ALA A 406 -0.56 -17.90 -8.63
C ALA A 406 -1.69 -16.89 -8.35
N GLN A 407 -1.38 -15.77 -7.69
CA GLN A 407 -2.38 -14.73 -7.40
C GLN A 407 -2.88 -14.03 -8.67
N LEU A 408 -1.98 -13.60 -9.55
CA LEU A 408 -2.41 -13.04 -10.84
C LEU A 408 -3.08 -14.12 -11.70
N GLY A 409 -2.62 -15.36 -11.62
CA GLY A 409 -3.21 -16.46 -12.35
C GLY A 409 -4.65 -16.73 -11.95
N TYR A 410 -4.96 -16.66 -10.64
CA TYR A 410 -6.32 -16.68 -10.14
C TYR A 410 -7.17 -15.56 -10.78
N MET A 411 -6.67 -14.32 -10.78
CA MET A 411 -7.36 -13.16 -11.39
C MET A 411 -7.59 -13.33 -12.89
N LEU A 412 -6.72 -14.08 -13.55
CA LEU A 412 -6.77 -14.35 -14.99
C LEU A 412 -7.56 -15.61 -15.36
N GLY A 413 -8.18 -16.29 -14.38
CA GLY A 413 -9.08 -17.42 -14.64
C GLY A 413 -8.54 -18.80 -14.27
N ALA A 414 -7.31 -18.89 -13.74
CA ALA A 414 -6.79 -20.14 -13.15
C ALA A 414 -7.39 -20.35 -11.75
N ASN A 415 -8.71 -20.50 -11.70
CA ASN A 415 -9.50 -20.81 -10.51
C ASN A 415 -10.57 -21.86 -10.86
N PRO A 416 -11.18 -22.52 -9.86
CA PRO A 416 -12.14 -23.60 -10.11
C PRO A 416 -13.36 -23.21 -10.95
N GLN A 417 -13.67 -21.92 -11.05
CA GLN A 417 -14.83 -21.40 -11.78
C GLN A 417 -14.49 -20.95 -13.21
N GLN A 418 -13.22 -21.03 -13.63
CA GLN A 418 -12.73 -20.50 -14.91
C GLN A 418 -13.14 -19.03 -15.13
N GLN A 419 -13.19 -18.26 -14.04
CA GLN A 419 -13.62 -16.86 -14.04
C GLN A 419 -12.40 -15.95 -14.11
N SER A 420 -12.18 -15.25 -15.24
CA SER A 420 -11.30 -14.08 -15.21
C SER A 420 -11.99 -12.94 -14.47
N PHE A 421 -11.22 -12.12 -13.77
CA PHE A 421 -11.66 -10.88 -13.14
C PHE A 421 -11.18 -9.64 -13.90
N VAL A 422 -10.69 -9.82 -15.13
CA VAL A 422 -10.20 -8.74 -15.99
C VAL A 422 -11.16 -8.57 -17.15
N VAL A 423 -11.76 -7.37 -17.26
CA VAL A 423 -12.72 -7.06 -18.33
C VAL A 423 -12.06 -7.24 -19.70
N GLY A 424 -12.72 -7.99 -20.58
CA GLY A 424 -12.25 -8.25 -21.95
C GLY A 424 -11.13 -9.29 -22.07
N TYR A 425 -10.72 -9.96 -20.99
CA TYR A 425 -9.74 -11.03 -21.05
C TYR A 425 -10.37 -12.41 -20.79
N ARG A 426 -10.30 -13.29 -21.78
CA ARG A 426 -10.73 -14.69 -21.69
C ARG A 426 -9.60 -15.57 -22.23
N PRO A 427 -8.84 -16.29 -21.37
CA PRO A 427 -7.75 -17.14 -21.83
C PRO A 427 -8.19 -18.18 -22.87
N THR A 428 -9.41 -18.70 -22.71
CA THR A 428 -10.04 -19.63 -23.66
C THR A 428 -11.54 -19.32 -23.75
N SER A 429 -12.23 -19.89 -24.73
CA SER A 429 -13.69 -19.75 -24.89
C SER A 429 -14.52 -20.32 -23.73
N ALA A 430 -13.92 -21.16 -22.87
CA ALA A 430 -14.58 -21.68 -21.68
C ALA A 430 -14.56 -20.68 -20.52
N HIS A 431 -13.63 -19.73 -20.52
CA HIS A 431 -13.50 -18.76 -19.45
C HIS A 431 -14.55 -17.67 -19.54
N LYS A 432 -15.06 -17.26 -18.38
CA LYS A 432 -15.89 -16.06 -18.23
C LYS A 432 -15.00 -14.85 -17.95
N ALA A 433 -15.51 -13.66 -18.26
CA ALA A 433 -14.89 -12.39 -17.89
C ALA A 433 -15.99 -11.40 -17.48
N PRO A 434 -15.71 -10.39 -16.64
CA PRO A 434 -16.71 -9.41 -16.27
C PRO A 434 -17.16 -8.62 -17.49
N GLU A 435 -18.47 -8.51 -17.65
CA GLU A 435 -19.13 -7.79 -18.73
C GLU A 435 -19.88 -6.56 -18.21
N ARG A 436 -20.17 -6.50 -16.90
CA ARG A 436 -20.97 -5.44 -16.27
C ARG A 436 -20.22 -4.74 -15.12
N PRO A 437 -19.00 -4.21 -15.35
CA PRO A 437 -18.32 -3.43 -14.31
C PRO A 437 -19.15 -2.21 -13.92
N HIS A 438 -19.12 -1.85 -12.64
CA HIS A 438 -19.76 -0.64 -12.08
C HIS A 438 -19.02 0.61 -12.59
N HIS A 439 -19.31 1.01 -13.82
CA HIS A 439 -18.60 2.09 -14.50
C HIS A 439 -19.52 2.87 -15.44
N ARG A 440 -19.76 4.16 -15.11
CA ARG A 440 -20.75 5.02 -15.78
C ARG A 440 -20.52 5.10 -17.28
N SER A 441 -19.36 5.60 -17.69
CA SER A 441 -19.11 5.92 -19.09
C SER A 441 -19.12 4.68 -20.01
N SER A 442 -18.74 3.51 -19.49
CA SER A 442 -18.71 2.27 -20.28
C SER A 442 -20.09 1.60 -20.39
N SER A 443 -20.98 1.86 -19.42
CA SER A 443 -22.39 1.41 -19.45
C SER A 443 -23.25 2.16 -20.47
N CYS A 444 -22.80 3.33 -20.94
CA CYS A 444 -23.55 4.14 -21.90
C CYS A 444 -23.56 3.55 -23.31
N PRO A 445 -24.65 3.72 -24.09
CA PRO A 445 -24.65 3.39 -25.51
C PRO A 445 -23.50 4.05 -26.27
N LEU A 446 -22.93 3.36 -27.27
CA LEU A 446 -21.79 3.89 -28.04
C LEU A 446 -22.17 5.07 -28.95
N ASP A 447 -23.40 5.02 -29.48
CA ASP A 447 -23.99 6.12 -30.25
C ASP A 447 -24.29 7.30 -29.30
N PRO A 448 -23.59 8.44 -29.45
CA PRO A 448 -23.80 9.61 -28.60
C PRO A 448 -25.16 10.27 -28.84
N ALA A 449 -25.86 9.96 -29.94
CA ALA A 449 -27.23 10.42 -30.14
C ALA A 449 -28.24 9.70 -29.22
N GLN A 450 -27.87 8.53 -28.68
CA GLN A 450 -28.70 7.81 -27.71
C GLN A 450 -28.48 8.38 -26.30
N PRO A 451 -29.56 8.65 -25.53
CA PRO A 451 -29.42 9.16 -24.18
C PRO A 451 -28.71 8.16 -23.28
N CYS A 452 -27.85 8.64 -22.38
CA CYS A 452 -27.33 7.87 -21.26
C CYS A 452 -27.81 8.49 -19.95
N GLY A 453 -28.22 7.64 -19.02
CA GLY A 453 -28.84 8.05 -17.75
C GLY A 453 -28.85 6.88 -16.78
N TRP A 454 -29.57 7.02 -15.67
CA TRP A 454 -29.76 5.94 -14.69
C TRP A 454 -30.28 4.64 -15.30
N GLY A 455 -31.05 4.66 -16.39
CA GLY A 455 -31.45 3.43 -17.09
C GLY A 455 -30.28 2.57 -17.59
N ALA A 456 -29.09 3.16 -17.81
CA ALA A 456 -27.89 2.43 -18.20
C ALA A 456 -27.31 1.58 -17.06
N ILE A 457 -27.55 1.93 -15.78
CA ILE A 457 -27.10 1.09 -14.65
C ILE A 457 -27.84 -0.25 -14.65
N ASP A 458 -29.12 -0.23 -15.03
CA ASP A 458 -30.03 -1.38 -15.02
C ASP A 458 -30.17 -2.05 -16.39
N ALA A 459 -29.47 -1.53 -17.40
CA ALA A 459 -29.52 -2.09 -18.74
C ALA A 459 -29.12 -3.56 -18.73
N ALA A 460 -29.96 -4.39 -19.34
CA ALA A 460 -29.69 -5.80 -19.52
C ALA A 460 -28.47 -5.99 -20.45
N GLY A 461 -27.67 -7.03 -20.18
CA GLY A 461 -26.50 -7.34 -21.01
C GLY A 461 -25.21 -6.62 -20.59
N PRO A 462 -24.14 -6.77 -21.38
CA PRO A 462 -22.82 -6.20 -21.11
C PRO A 462 -22.84 -4.66 -21.18
N ASN A 463 -21.83 -4.01 -20.59
CA ASN A 463 -21.55 -2.61 -20.85
C ASN A 463 -21.24 -2.42 -22.35
N PRO A 464 -21.91 -1.48 -23.07
CA PRO A 464 -21.68 -1.28 -24.50
C PRO A 464 -20.24 -0.87 -24.84
N GLY A 465 -19.61 -0.05 -24.00
CA GLY A 465 -18.18 0.21 -24.04
C GLY A 465 -17.43 -0.91 -23.32
N VAL A 466 -16.60 -1.68 -24.03
CA VAL A 466 -15.72 -2.65 -23.37
C VAL A 466 -14.63 -1.89 -22.61
N LEU A 467 -14.66 -1.96 -21.28
CA LEU A 467 -13.65 -1.37 -20.40
C LEU A 467 -12.42 -2.28 -20.29
N ALA A 468 -11.79 -2.54 -21.43
CA ALA A 468 -10.72 -3.53 -21.56
C ALA A 468 -9.60 -3.33 -20.53
N GLY A 469 -9.27 -4.41 -19.82
CA GLY A 469 -8.17 -4.45 -18.84
C GLY A 469 -8.52 -4.04 -17.42
N ALA A 470 -9.73 -3.54 -17.16
CA ALA A 470 -10.14 -3.21 -15.80
C ALA A 470 -10.19 -4.46 -14.92
N LEU A 471 -9.50 -4.41 -13.78
CA LEU A 471 -9.56 -5.44 -12.75
C LEU A 471 -10.75 -5.13 -11.83
N VAL A 472 -11.75 -6.00 -11.81
CA VAL A 472 -12.88 -5.83 -10.89
C VAL A 472 -12.49 -6.16 -9.45
N GLY A 473 -13.24 -5.63 -8.49
CA GLY A 473 -13.02 -5.82 -7.06
C GLY A 473 -12.73 -7.26 -6.66
N GLY A 474 -13.51 -8.21 -7.20
CA GLY A 474 -13.22 -9.63 -7.10
C GLY A 474 -14.27 -10.42 -6.31
N PRO A 475 -13.99 -11.70 -6.02
CA PRO A 475 -14.93 -12.55 -5.31
C PRO A 475 -14.92 -12.26 -3.81
N ASP A 476 -15.92 -12.80 -3.12
CA ASP A 476 -15.84 -12.92 -1.66
C ASP A 476 -14.88 -14.04 -1.23
N ARG A 477 -14.76 -14.17 0.09
CA ARG A 477 -13.92 -15.15 0.79
C ARG A 477 -14.21 -16.63 0.49
N SER A 478 -15.30 -16.93 -0.22
CA SER A 478 -15.70 -18.28 -0.64
C SER A 478 -15.65 -18.45 -2.16
N ASP A 479 -14.91 -17.58 -2.85
CA ASP A 479 -14.81 -17.50 -4.32
C ASP A 479 -16.13 -17.12 -5.02
N VAL A 480 -17.16 -16.62 -4.32
CA VAL A 480 -18.43 -16.28 -4.97
C VAL A 480 -18.37 -14.88 -5.57
N TYR A 481 -18.60 -14.82 -6.89
CA TYR A 481 -18.65 -13.61 -7.69
C TYR A 481 -19.87 -13.63 -8.62
N VAL A 482 -20.58 -12.50 -8.70
CA VAL A 482 -21.70 -12.30 -9.61
C VAL A 482 -21.42 -11.05 -10.42
N ASP A 483 -21.48 -11.15 -11.74
CA ASP A 483 -21.27 -10.03 -12.67
C ASP A 483 -22.52 -9.14 -12.71
N ASN A 484 -22.51 -8.11 -11.86
CA ASN A 484 -23.63 -7.22 -11.61
C ASN A 484 -23.15 -5.77 -11.47
N ARG A 485 -23.64 -4.89 -12.36
CA ARG A 485 -23.30 -3.47 -12.38
C ARG A 485 -23.67 -2.74 -11.10
N ARG A 486 -24.68 -3.19 -10.33
CA ARG A 486 -25.05 -2.58 -9.05
C ARG A 486 -24.22 -3.06 -7.87
N ASP A 487 -23.49 -4.16 -8.02
CA ASP A 487 -22.56 -4.65 -7.01
C ASP A 487 -21.26 -3.86 -7.09
N TYR A 488 -21.28 -2.67 -6.50
CA TYR A 488 -20.14 -1.77 -6.43
C TYR A 488 -19.02 -2.28 -5.52
N GLN A 489 -19.13 -3.46 -4.89
CA GLN A 489 -18.03 -4.05 -4.11
C GLN A 489 -17.21 -4.99 -4.98
N LYS A 490 -17.91 -5.94 -5.63
CA LYS A 490 -17.28 -6.99 -6.43
C LYS A 490 -17.03 -6.58 -7.87
N ASN A 491 -17.82 -5.65 -8.42
CA ASN A 491 -17.75 -5.19 -9.81
C ASN A 491 -17.24 -3.75 -9.96
N GLU A 492 -16.86 -3.09 -8.86
CA GLU A 492 -16.12 -1.83 -8.94
C GLU A 492 -14.76 -2.04 -9.61
N VAL A 493 -14.33 -0.99 -10.29
CA VAL A 493 -13.06 -0.86 -11.00
C VAL A 493 -12.49 0.50 -10.65
N ALA A 494 -11.20 0.57 -10.35
CA ALA A 494 -10.54 1.79 -9.92
C ALA A 494 -9.07 1.84 -10.37
N VAL A 495 -8.51 3.05 -10.49
CA VAL A 495 -7.11 3.24 -10.88
C VAL A 495 -6.16 2.52 -9.92
N ASP A 496 -6.48 2.48 -8.63
CA ASP A 496 -5.68 1.80 -7.60
C ASP A 496 -5.84 0.27 -7.64
N PHE A 497 -7.00 -0.24 -8.10
CA PHE A 497 -7.20 -1.68 -8.28
C PHE A 497 -6.25 -2.24 -9.33
N ASN A 498 -6.07 -1.50 -10.43
CA ASN A 498 -5.15 -1.89 -11.49
C ASN A 498 -3.68 -1.58 -11.17
N ALA A 499 -3.35 -0.78 -10.15
CA ALA A 499 -2.00 -0.24 -9.96
C ALA A 499 -0.95 -1.33 -9.68
N GLY A 500 -1.08 -2.04 -8.56
CA GLY A 500 -0.19 -3.15 -8.23
C GLY A 500 -0.37 -4.32 -9.20
N PHE A 501 -1.57 -4.53 -9.74
CA PHE A 501 -1.81 -5.52 -10.78
C PHE A 501 -0.96 -5.28 -12.03
N THR A 502 -0.95 -4.05 -12.55
CA THR A 502 -0.17 -3.68 -13.72
C THR A 502 1.34 -3.76 -13.44
N ALA A 503 1.78 -3.28 -12.27
CA ALA A 503 3.18 -3.41 -11.86
C ALA A 503 3.61 -4.88 -11.73
N ALA A 504 2.75 -5.75 -11.17
CA ALA A 504 2.99 -7.19 -11.09
C ALA A 504 3.03 -7.85 -12.48
N LEU A 505 2.16 -7.45 -13.41
CA LEU A 505 2.19 -7.92 -14.80
C LEU A 505 3.52 -7.60 -15.49
N MET A 506 4.11 -6.42 -15.24
CA MET A 506 5.45 -6.09 -15.75
C MET A 506 6.51 -7.03 -15.18
N GLY A 507 6.44 -7.35 -13.88
CA GLY A 507 7.34 -8.29 -13.23
C GLY A 507 7.21 -9.73 -13.75
N LEU A 508 5.98 -10.21 -13.93
CA LEU A 508 5.73 -11.54 -14.50
C LEU A 508 6.13 -11.61 -15.97
N THR A 509 5.88 -10.56 -16.75
CA THR A 509 6.36 -10.46 -18.15
C THR A 509 7.89 -10.57 -18.21
N ALA A 510 8.60 -9.93 -17.27
CA ALA A 510 10.06 -10.05 -17.18
C ALA A 510 10.51 -11.49 -16.86
N LEU A 511 9.79 -12.19 -15.99
CA LEU A 511 10.06 -13.58 -15.66
C LEU A 511 9.75 -14.52 -16.82
N GLU A 512 8.64 -14.34 -17.53
CA GLU A 512 8.32 -15.13 -18.74
C GLU A 512 9.41 -15.01 -19.79
N GLN A 513 9.87 -13.80 -20.07
CA GLN A 513 10.97 -13.59 -21.00
C GLN A 513 12.27 -14.25 -20.52
N ALA A 514 12.54 -14.26 -19.21
CA ALA A 514 13.70 -14.95 -18.64
C ALA A 514 13.57 -16.48 -18.75
N LEU A 515 12.39 -17.03 -18.46
CA LEU A 515 12.08 -18.44 -18.62
C LEU A 515 12.25 -18.89 -20.07
N GLN A 516 11.70 -18.12 -21.02
CA GLN A 516 11.84 -18.38 -22.46
C GLN A 516 13.31 -18.39 -22.90
N ARG A 517 14.12 -17.40 -22.49
CA ARG A 517 15.56 -17.37 -22.80
C ARG A 517 16.32 -18.56 -22.21
N SER A 518 15.86 -19.07 -21.08
CA SER A 518 16.49 -20.18 -20.36
C SER A 518 15.98 -21.56 -20.80
N GLY A 519 14.98 -21.62 -21.69
CA GLY A 519 14.28 -22.86 -22.02
C GLY A 519 13.52 -23.49 -20.83
N CYS A 520 13.24 -22.72 -19.79
CA CYS A 520 12.53 -23.17 -18.60
C CYS A 520 11.00 -23.06 -18.78
N THR A 521 10.26 -24.01 -18.23
CA THR A 521 8.81 -23.85 -17.99
C THR A 521 8.57 -23.29 -16.61
N TRP A 522 7.39 -22.70 -16.37
CA TRP A 522 7.00 -22.28 -15.03
C TRP A 522 6.95 -23.45 -14.04
N ALA A 523 6.46 -24.61 -14.48
CA ALA A 523 6.43 -25.81 -13.64
C ALA A 523 7.83 -26.23 -13.18
N ALA A 524 8.81 -26.28 -14.09
CA ALA A 524 10.18 -26.61 -13.75
C ALA A 524 10.84 -25.53 -12.88
N TYR A 525 10.53 -24.25 -13.14
CA TYR A 525 11.02 -23.14 -12.34
C TYR A 525 10.52 -23.19 -10.90
N CYS A 526 9.20 -23.32 -10.72
CA CYS A 526 8.57 -23.40 -9.40
C CYS A 526 8.92 -24.69 -8.64
N ALA A 527 9.27 -25.77 -9.35
CA ALA A 527 9.80 -27.00 -8.76
C ALA A 527 11.30 -26.92 -8.41
N LEU A 528 11.95 -25.77 -8.64
CA LEU A 528 13.40 -25.57 -8.45
C LEU A 528 14.29 -26.47 -9.32
N THR A 529 13.74 -27.08 -10.38
CA THR A 529 14.47 -27.96 -11.30
C THR A 529 15.05 -27.22 -12.51
N CYS A 530 14.66 -25.96 -12.73
CA CYS A 530 15.22 -25.08 -13.76
C CYS A 530 15.69 -23.75 -13.16
N ASP A 531 16.80 -23.22 -13.68
CA ASP A 531 17.39 -21.96 -13.22
C ASP A 531 17.40 -20.92 -14.34
N ILE A 532 16.83 -19.74 -14.08
CA ILE A 532 16.82 -18.61 -15.01
C ILE A 532 18.01 -17.66 -14.80
N GLU A 533 18.75 -17.80 -13.69
CA GLU A 533 19.91 -16.94 -13.41
C GLU A 533 21.13 -17.31 -14.28
N GLN A 534 21.12 -18.48 -14.93
CA GLN A 534 22.18 -18.93 -15.83
C GLN A 534 22.10 -18.35 -17.25
N ALA A 535 20.97 -17.74 -17.64
CA ALA A 535 20.75 -17.27 -19.02
C ALA A 535 21.40 -15.92 -19.37
N GLY A 536 22.09 -15.28 -18.42
CA GLY A 536 22.69 -13.95 -18.61
C GLY A 536 21.65 -12.81 -18.69
N PRO A 537 22.09 -11.54 -18.64
CA PRO A 537 21.18 -10.41 -18.82
C PRO A 537 20.56 -10.42 -20.22
N ALA A 538 19.35 -9.87 -20.34
CA ALA A 538 18.76 -9.66 -21.65
C ALA A 538 19.76 -8.89 -22.55
N PRO A 539 19.94 -9.27 -23.82
CA PRO A 539 20.81 -8.52 -24.72
C PRO A 539 20.34 -7.06 -24.75
N PRO A 540 21.26 -6.08 -24.80
CA PRO A 540 20.87 -4.69 -24.95
C PRO A 540 19.96 -4.57 -26.17
N ASN A 541 18.83 -3.90 -26.01
CA ASN A 541 17.94 -3.62 -27.14
C ASN A 541 18.78 -2.97 -28.25
N PRO A 542 18.55 -3.31 -29.53
CA PRO A 542 19.12 -2.54 -30.62
C PRO A 542 18.77 -1.07 -30.39
N PRO A 543 19.71 -0.13 -30.63
CA PRO A 543 19.42 1.28 -30.47
C PRO A 543 18.16 1.63 -31.27
N PRO A 544 17.29 2.52 -30.76
CA PRO A 544 16.14 2.98 -31.52
C PRO A 544 16.63 3.40 -32.91
N ARG A 545 15.98 2.88 -33.97
CA ARG A 545 16.39 3.16 -35.35
C ARG A 545 16.54 4.68 -35.49
N PRO A 546 17.74 5.21 -35.75
CA PRO A 546 17.93 6.64 -35.81
C PRO A 546 17.12 7.18 -36.99
N SER A 547 16.34 8.24 -36.76
CA SER A 547 15.92 9.11 -37.85
C SER A 547 17.18 9.56 -38.59
N PRO A 548 17.22 9.53 -39.95
CA PRO A 548 18.44 9.77 -40.68
C PRO A 548 18.95 11.20 -40.40
N LYS A 549 20.16 11.30 -39.85
CA LYS A 549 20.88 12.57 -39.67
C LYS A 549 22.21 12.54 -40.44
N PRO A 550 22.64 13.68 -40.99
CA PRO A 550 23.79 13.80 -41.90
C PRO A 550 25.13 13.61 -41.15
N PRO A 551 26.23 13.26 -41.87
CA PRO A 551 27.46 12.81 -41.24
C PRO A 551 28.27 13.96 -40.59
N PRO A 552 28.81 13.78 -39.37
CA PRO A 552 29.76 14.72 -38.77
C PRO A 552 31.24 14.27 -38.94
N PRO A 553 32.20 15.23 -38.83
CA PRO A 553 33.63 15.01 -39.08
C PRO A 553 34.38 14.33 -37.91
N SER A 554 35.56 13.77 -38.24
CA SER A 554 36.41 12.89 -37.40
C SER A 554 37.05 13.54 -36.15
N PRO A 555 37.35 12.76 -35.09
CA PRO A 555 37.93 13.26 -33.83
C PRO A 555 39.46 13.05 -33.69
N SER A 556 40.09 13.92 -32.90
CA SER A 556 41.48 13.82 -32.41
C SER A 556 41.58 13.18 -31.01
N PRO A 557 42.75 12.62 -30.60
CA PRO A 557 42.87 11.68 -29.47
C PRO A 557 43.22 12.32 -28.10
N LYS A 558 42.91 11.57 -27.03
CA LYS A 558 43.04 11.93 -25.60
C LYS A 558 44.34 11.36 -24.96
N PRO A 559 44.95 12.01 -23.94
CA PRO A 559 46.17 11.53 -23.25
C PRO A 559 45.90 10.63 -22.02
N PRO A 560 46.93 9.89 -21.50
CA PRO A 560 46.79 8.83 -20.50
C PRO A 560 46.99 9.26 -19.02
N SER A 561 46.49 8.41 -18.10
CA SER A 561 46.45 8.56 -16.63
C SER A 561 47.69 8.01 -15.88
N PRO A 562 48.06 8.54 -14.70
CA PRO A 562 49.18 8.05 -13.87
C PRO A 562 48.80 7.03 -12.76
N PRO A 563 49.79 6.32 -12.15
CA PRO A 563 49.56 5.16 -11.28
C PRO A 563 49.55 5.44 -9.75
N ARG A 564 49.07 4.43 -9.00
CA ARG A 564 48.68 4.42 -7.57
C ARG A 564 49.85 4.04 -6.60
N PRO A 565 49.93 4.58 -5.37
CA PRO A 565 50.92 4.16 -4.35
C PRO A 565 50.43 3.08 -3.35
N PRO A 566 51.35 2.45 -2.57
CA PRO A 566 51.13 1.18 -1.85
C PRO A 566 50.75 1.30 -0.35
N ILE A 567 50.36 0.14 0.21
CA ILE A 567 49.78 -0.12 1.55
C ILE A 567 50.85 -0.42 2.63
N PRO A 568 50.70 0.06 3.89
CA PRO A 568 51.47 -0.45 5.05
C PRO A 568 50.70 -1.42 5.98
N ARG A 569 51.47 -2.31 6.65
CA ARG A 569 51.09 -3.41 7.56
C ARG A 569 50.93 -2.98 9.06
N PRO A 570 50.37 -3.86 9.93
CA PRO A 570 49.82 -3.50 11.25
C PRO A 570 50.78 -3.73 12.44
N PRO A 571 50.53 -3.08 13.60
CA PRO A 571 51.13 -3.46 14.89
C PRO A 571 50.18 -4.23 15.84
N SER A 572 50.77 -5.09 16.68
CA SER A 572 50.16 -5.89 17.78
C SER A 572 50.54 -5.32 19.18
N PRO A 573 50.25 -5.98 20.33
CA PRO A 573 49.12 -5.70 21.24
C PRO A 573 49.53 -5.21 22.66
N SER A 574 48.59 -4.63 23.42
CA SER A 574 48.75 -4.23 24.84
C SER A 574 47.49 -4.60 25.67
N PRO A 575 47.47 -4.55 27.02
CA PRO A 575 47.24 -5.71 27.90
C PRO A 575 45.84 -5.75 28.55
N LYS A 576 45.51 -6.92 29.17
CA LYS A 576 44.22 -7.25 29.80
C LYS A 576 43.85 -6.36 31.01
N PRO A 577 42.57 -5.95 31.18
CA PRO A 577 42.09 -5.24 32.37
C PRO A 577 41.67 -6.16 33.54
N LYS A 578 41.69 -5.56 34.74
CA LYS A 578 41.35 -6.07 36.08
C LYS A 578 39.82 -6.32 36.24
N PRO A 579 39.35 -7.16 37.19
CA PRO A 579 37.92 -7.50 37.34
C PRO A 579 37.10 -6.32 37.91
N PRO A 580 35.82 -6.17 37.50
CA PRO A 580 34.98 -5.07 37.96
C PRO A 580 34.36 -5.31 39.36
N PRO A 581 34.06 -4.23 40.10
CA PRO A 581 33.31 -4.26 41.37
C PRO A 581 31.81 -4.54 41.15
N PRO A 582 31.02 -4.77 42.23
CA PRO A 582 29.63 -5.25 42.14
C PRO A 582 28.73 -4.31 41.32
N ALA A 583 27.89 -4.88 40.47
CA ALA A 583 27.06 -4.17 39.51
C ALA A 583 26.11 -3.18 40.20
N THR A 584 26.40 -1.89 40.05
CA THR A 584 25.34 -0.88 40.01
C THR A 584 24.58 -1.10 38.70
N VAL A 585 23.26 -1.27 38.79
CA VAL A 585 22.39 -1.49 37.63
C VAL A 585 22.41 -0.22 36.78
N SER A 586 23.29 -0.16 35.78
CA SER A 586 23.47 1.03 34.94
C SER A 586 22.57 0.97 33.70
N CYS A 587 21.55 1.83 33.65
CA CYS A 587 20.87 2.22 32.42
C CYS A 587 21.92 2.83 31.47
N ASN A 588 22.02 2.35 30.24
CA ASN A 588 22.99 2.88 29.26
C ASN A 588 22.64 4.33 28.90
N THR A 589 23.49 5.31 29.19
CA THR A 589 23.24 6.74 28.92
C THR A 589 23.23 7.10 27.42
N ALA A 590 23.72 6.22 26.55
CA ALA A 590 23.59 6.38 25.10
C ALA A 590 22.20 6.01 24.57
N ASP A 591 21.34 5.46 25.43
CA ASP A 591 20.03 4.95 25.07
C ASP A 591 18.92 5.98 25.27
N ASP A 592 18.05 6.12 24.26
CA ASP A 592 17.02 7.15 24.24
C ASP A 592 15.96 7.00 25.34
N ALA A 593 15.65 5.79 25.81
CA ALA A 593 14.75 5.61 26.96
C ALA A 593 15.43 5.98 28.29
N CYS A 594 16.75 5.77 28.41
CA CYS A 594 17.51 6.22 29.57
C CYS A 594 17.71 7.74 29.54
N LYS A 595 17.94 8.33 28.36
CA LYS A 595 18.03 9.79 28.16
C LYS A 595 16.71 10.48 28.45
N ALA A 596 15.58 9.85 28.12
CA ALA A 596 14.26 10.37 28.45
C ALA A 596 14.13 10.58 29.97
N CYS A 597 14.61 9.64 30.80
CA CYS A 597 14.63 9.74 32.27
C CYS A 597 15.38 10.96 32.84
N ASP A 598 16.19 11.65 32.03
CA ASP A 598 16.94 12.86 32.41
C ASP A 598 16.27 14.15 31.87
N GLY A 599 15.10 14.05 31.22
CA GLY A 599 14.34 15.18 30.68
C GLY A 599 13.58 15.99 31.75
N ALA A 600 13.45 17.30 31.54
CA ALA A 600 12.85 18.25 32.49
C ALA A 600 11.35 18.00 32.80
N THR A 601 10.67 17.18 32.00
CA THR A 601 9.26 16.83 32.17
C THR A 601 9.04 15.58 33.01
N ILE A 602 10.09 14.85 33.38
CA ILE A 602 9.99 13.62 34.17
C ILE A 602 10.14 13.94 35.65
N ALA A 603 9.06 13.74 36.41
CA ALA A 603 8.98 14.14 37.81
C ALA A 603 9.90 13.31 38.74
N ASN A 604 10.33 12.11 38.31
CA ASN A 604 11.19 11.23 39.10
C ASN A 604 12.09 10.33 38.22
N GLY A 605 13.24 10.86 37.81
CA GLY A 605 14.18 10.17 36.93
C GLY A 605 14.79 8.88 37.52
N THR A 606 14.91 8.76 38.85
CA THR A 606 15.50 7.56 39.48
C THR A 606 14.58 6.36 39.40
N ALA A 607 13.28 6.54 39.62
CA ALA A 607 12.29 5.48 39.44
C ALA A 607 12.20 5.04 37.96
N CYS A 608 12.19 6.02 37.03
CA CYS A 608 12.22 5.80 35.58
C CYS A 608 13.42 4.92 35.18
N ARG A 609 14.65 5.29 35.56
CA ARG A 609 15.86 4.52 35.22
C ARG A 609 15.85 3.10 35.79
N THR A 610 15.32 2.93 37.00
CA THR A 610 15.20 1.61 37.65
C THR A 610 14.23 0.71 36.88
N CYS A 611 13.09 1.25 36.44
CA CYS A 611 12.11 0.55 35.61
C CYS A 611 12.67 0.20 34.23
N VAL A 612 13.31 1.15 33.53
CA VAL A 612 13.95 0.93 32.21
C VAL A 612 15.00 -0.18 32.28
N ALA A 613 15.81 -0.22 33.34
CA ALA A 613 16.81 -1.27 33.51
C ALA A 613 16.16 -2.65 33.78
N ALA A 614 15.11 -2.70 34.60
CA ALA A 614 14.37 -3.94 34.86
C ALA A 614 13.67 -4.49 33.59
N MET A 615 13.09 -3.61 32.77
CA MET A 615 12.49 -3.97 31.47
C MET A 615 13.49 -4.68 30.55
N ARG A 616 14.71 -4.16 30.47
CA ARG A 616 15.73 -4.72 29.58
C ARG A 616 16.28 -6.04 30.08
N ALA A 617 16.42 -6.19 31.39
CA ALA A 617 16.82 -7.46 31.98
C ALA A 617 15.82 -8.59 31.64
N GLY A 618 14.54 -8.24 31.43
CA GLY A 618 13.49 -9.16 30.96
C GLY A 618 13.32 -9.25 29.44
N GLY A 619 14.05 -8.48 28.64
CA GLY A 619 13.95 -8.48 27.16
C GLY A 619 12.83 -7.64 26.56
N TYR A 620 12.29 -6.66 27.28
CA TYR A 620 11.18 -5.79 26.87
C TYR A 620 11.64 -4.43 26.29
N ASN A 621 10.80 -3.78 25.48
CA ASN A 621 11.13 -2.49 24.85
C ASN A 621 10.73 -1.30 25.73
N ALA A 622 11.67 -0.90 26.58
CA ALA A 622 11.48 0.15 27.57
C ALA A 622 11.13 1.54 27.02
N TYR A 623 11.40 1.81 25.74
CA TYR A 623 11.17 3.12 25.12
C TYR A 623 9.68 3.50 25.05
N MET A 624 8.78 2.52 24.94
CA MET A 624 7.34 2.77 24.78
C MET A 624 6.69 3.36 26.04
N CYS A 625 7.16 2.95 27.22
CA CYS A 625 6.68 3.51 28.50
C CYS A 625 7.06 4.99 28.67
N THR A 626 8.16 5.44 28.04
CA THR A 626 8.67 6.81 28.14
C THR A 626 8.26 7.71 26.97
N SER A 627 7.90 7.14 25.82
CA SER A 627 7.58 7.90 24.59
C SER A 627 6.08 8.09 24.36
N SER A 628 5.24 7.11 24.70
CA SER A 628 3.78 7.21 24.54
C SER A 628 3.08 7.95 25.69
N CYS A 629 3.79 8.15 26.82
CA CYS A 629 3.35 9.01 27.95
C CYS A 629 3.80 10.48 27.74
N GLY A 630 3.49 11.08 26.59
CA GLY A 630 3.94 12.41 26.15
C GLY A 630 3.81 13.56 27.18
N PRO A 631 4.36 14.76 26.90
CA PRO A 631 4.68 15.75 27.93
C PRO A 631 3.42 16.29 28.66
N VAL A 632 3.24 15.75 29.87
CA VAL A 632 2.41 16.14 31.03
C VAL A 632 0.90 15.86 30.96
N ALA A 633 0.45 14.94 31.83
CA ALA A 633 -0.82 15.13 32.55
C ALA A 633 -0.86 14.55 33.99
N ALA A 634 -0.17 13.46 34.34
CA ALA A 634 -0.05 13.07 35.75
C ALA A 634 1.08 12.07 35.99
N ALA A 635 2.00 12.37 36.90
CA ALA A 635 3.00 11.42 37.42
C ALA A 635 2.38 10.10 37.90
N GLY A 636 1.09 10.12 38.25
CA GLY A 636 0.32 8.93 38.61
C GLY A 636 0.10 7.93 37.46
N LEU A 637 -0.06 8.39 36.20
CA LEU A 637 -0.24 7.51 35.04
C LEU A 637 1.07 6.84 34.64
N GLU A 638 2.15 7.61 34.66
CA GLU A 638 3.52 7.12 34.47
C GLU A 638 3.88 6.07 35.54
N GLY A 639 3.47 6.30 36.79
CA GLY A 639 3.61 5.34 37.89
C GLY A 639 2.87 4.02 37.65
N VAL A 640 1.69 4.03 37.03
CA VAL A 640 0.94 2.80 36.70
C VAL A 640 1.63 2.02 35.58
N CYS A 641 2.02 2.71 34.50
CA CYS A 641 2.71 2.07 33.38
C CYS A 641 4.03 1.43 33.83
N SER A 642 4.81 2.14 34.65
CA SER A 642 6.14 1.68 35.10
C SER A 642 6.09 0.63 36.22
N ALA A 643 5.12 0.69 37.14
CA ALA A 643 5.05 -0.22 38.28
C ALA A 643 4.15 -1.44 38.04
N GLU A 644 3.09 -1.30 37.24
CA GLU A 644 2.05 -2.33 37.16
C GLU A 644 2.09 -3.11 35.85
N CYS A 645 2.50 -2.51 34.73
CA CYS A 645 2.60 -3.21 33.44
C CYS A 645 3.97 -3.88 33.21
N VAL A 646 4.91 -3.67 34.12
CA VAL A 646 6.28 -4.19 34.03
C VAL A 646 6.67 -5.09 35.22
N PRO A 647 5.87 -6.13 35.58
CA PRO A 647 6.37 -7.17 36.48
C PRO A 647 7.37 -8.08 35.75
N ALA A 648 8.21 -8.79 36.51
CA ALA A 648 9.24 -9.70 36.00
C ALA A 648 8.70 -10.85 35.09
N ALA A 649 7.38 -11.06 35.01
CA ALA A 649 6.73 -12.15 34.30
C ALA A 649 5.57 -11.71 33.38
N ALA A 650 5.57 -10.47 32.87
CA ALA A 650 4.54 -10.04 31.92
C ALA A 650 4.65 -10.76 30.55
N PRO A 651 3.55 -11.03 29.83
CA PRO A 651 3.60 -11.51 28.45
C PRO A 651 4.34 -10.52 27.55
N ARG A 652 5.12 -11.02 26.58
CA ARG A 652 5.79 -10.19 25.56
C ARG A 652 4.74 -9.34 24.81
N GLY A 653 4.89 -8.02 24.83
CA GLY A 653 3.95 -7.06 24.24
C GLY A 653 3.06 -6.33 25.26
N ALA A 654 2.99 -6.75 26.52
CA ALA A 654 2.23 -6.02 27.54
C ALA A 654 2.76 -4.58 27.76
N ASP A 655 4.05 -4.35 27.49
CA ASP A 655 4.75 -3.07 27.55
C ASP A 655 4.26 -2.06 26.49
N TRP A 656 4.11 -2.50 25.22
CA TRP A 656 3.55 -1.65 24.16
C TRP A 656 2.09 -1.28 24.48
N ALA A 657 1.26 -2.27 24.80
CA ALA A 657 -0.17 -2.06 24.99
C ALA A 657 -0.46 -1.17 26.19
N CYS A 658 0.34 -1.30 27.25
CA CYS A 658 0.20 -0.43 28.40
C CYS A 658 0.61 1.02 28.10
N GLY A 659 1.68 1.25 27.34
CA GLY A 659 2.06 2.59 26.90
C GLY A 659 1.00 3.24 26.01
N GLU A 660 0.51 2.51 25.00
CA GLU A 660 -0.46 3.02 24.02
C GLU A 660 -1.86 3.23 24.59
N TYR A 661 -2.31 2.38 25.52
CA TYR A 661 -3.70 2.39 26.00
C TYR A 661 -3.85 2.82 27.46
N CYS A 662 -2.99 2.36 28.36
CA CYS A 662 -3.15 2.62 29.80
C CYS A 662 -2.41 3.89 30.25
N GLY A 663 -1.29 4.24 29.60
CA GLY A 663 -0.51 5.45 29.84
C GLY A 663 -0.99 6.66 29.03
N ASN A 664 -1.82 6.44 28.00
CA ASN A 664 -2.35 7.49 27.14
C ASN A 664 -3.46 8.27 27.85
N ALA A 665 -3.20 9.55 28.17
CA ALA A 665 -4.16 10.42 28.85
C ALA A 665 -5.48 10.60 28.09
N THR A 666 -5.46 10.52 26.76
CA THR A 666 -6.66 10.56 25.90
C THR A 666 -7.50 9.29 26.06
N ALA A 667 -6.87 8.14 26.30
CA ALA A 667 -7.55 6.85 26.45
C ALA A 667 -8.14 6.65 27.87
N VAL A 668 -7.46 7.13 28.91
CA VAL A 668 -7.87 6.94 30.32
C VAL A 668 -8.42 8.21 31.00
N GLY A 669 -8.54 9.31 30.26
CA GLY A 669 -9.08 10.59 30.75
C GLY A 669 -8.28 11.18 31.92
N GLY A 670 -6.97 10.90 32.00
CA GLY A 670 -6.14 11.33 33.14
C GLY A 670 -6.28 10.50 34.42
N SER A 671 -7.17 9.50 34.46
CA SER A 671 -7.50 8.76 35.69
C SER A 671 -6.53 7.61 36.00
N VAL A 672 -5.78 7.75 37.10
CA VAL A 672 -4.91 6.69 37.63
C VAL A 672 -5.68 5.41 37.92
N ALA A 673 -6.92 5.50 38.41
CA ALA A 673 -7.74 4.33 38.68
C ALA A 673 -8.12 3.56 37.40
N ILE A 674 -8.48 4.28 36.33
CA ILE A 674 -8.79 3.66 35.02
C ILE A 674 -7.53 3.08 34.40
N ALA A 675 -6.39 3.77 34.52
CA ALA A 675 -5.10 3.26 34.07
C ALA A 675 -4.72 1.95 34.78
N ARG A 676 -4.95 1.82 36.10
CA ARG A 676 -4.70 0.58 36.84
C ARG A 676 -5.60 -0.57 36.39
N GLN A 677 -6.87 -0.27 36.13
CA GLN A 677 -7.81 -1.26 35.58
C GLN A 677 -7.37 -1.74 34.19
N CYS A 678 -6.92 -0.81 33.34
CA CYS A 678 -6.34 -1.13 32.03
C CYS A 678 -5.08 -2.00 32.17
N ALA A 679 -4.15 -1.60 33.03
CA ALA A 679 -2.89 -2.31 33.28
C ALA A 679 -3.11 -3.73 33.81
N ALA A 680 -4.09 -3.92 34.70
CA ALA A 680 -4.49 -5.24 35.19
C ALA A 680 -5.09 -6.10 34.07
N CYS A 681 -5.94 -5.52 33.21
CA CYS A 681 -6.50 -6.21 32.05
C CYS A 681 -5.39 -6.65 31.09
N VAL A 682 -4.52 -5.74 30.66
CA VAL A 682 -3.44 -6.00 29.69
C VAL A 682 -2.50 -7.13 30.15
N ARG A 683 -2.28 -7.27 31.45
CA ARG A 683 -1.45 -8.35 32.01
C ARG A 683 -2.12 -9.72 32.06
N SER A 684 -3.45 -9.74 32.11
CA SER A 684 -4.22 -10.97 32.34
C SER A 684 -4.97 -11.44 31.09
N ALA A 685 -5.22 -10.55 30.14
CA ALA A 685 -5.91 -10.87 28.89
C ALA A 685 -4.99 -11.67 27.95
N PRO A 686 -5.53 -12.70 27.26
CA PRO A 686 -4.80 -13.42 26.21
C PRO A 686 -4.37 -12.51 25.04
N ASN A 687 -5.10 -11.42 24.81
CA ASN A 687 -4.81 -10.41 23.81
C ASN A 687 -5.00 -9.00 24.40
N ALA A 688 -3.90 -8.23 24.46
CA ALA A 688 -3.91 -6.90 25.04
C ALA A 688 -4.75 -5.88 24.26
N TRP A 689 -5.05 -6.13 22.98
CA TRP A 689 -5.98 -5.30 22.19
C TRP A 689 -7.43 -5.39 22.69
N ASP A 690 -7.82 -6.48 23.34
CA ASP A 690 -9.19 -6.62 23.82
C ASP A 690 -9.47 -5.65 24.98
N CYS A 691 -8.44 -5.32 25.76
CA CYS A 691 -8.49 -4.35 26.83
C CYS A 691 -8.67 -2.91 26.32
N SER A 692 -8.08 -2.54 25.18
CA SER A 692 -8.25 -1.19 24.60
C SER A 692 -9.67 -0.97 24.10
N HIS A 693 -10.28 -1.98 23.48
CA HIS A 693 -11.69 -1.94 23.10
C HIS A 693 -12.61 -1.75 24.31
N CYS A 694 -12.31 -2.42 25.42
CA CYS A 694 -13.07 -2.26 26.66
C CYS A 694 -12.96 -0.86 27.30
N LEU A 695 -11.83 -0.17 27.12
CA LEU A 695 -11.70 1.23 27.50
C LEU A 695 -12.57 2.13 26.62
N GLY A 696 -12.55 1.90 25.30
CA GLY A 696 -13.31 2.69 24.33
C GLY A 696 -14.83 2.58 24.48
N VAL A 697 -15.34 1.43 24.92
CA VAL A 697 -16.79 1.18 25.08
C VAL A 697 -17.42 2.18 26.06
N ALA A 698 -16.71 2.56 27.12
CA ALA A 698 -17.19 3.48 28.13
C ALA A 698 -17.12 4.96 27.72
N LEU A 699 -16.33 5.31 26.70
CA LEU A 699 -16.20 6.69 26.23
C LEU A 699 -17.48 7.21 25.55
N SER A 700 -18.33 6.30 25.07
CA SER A 700 -19.62 6.63 24.45
C SER A 700 -20.80 6.73 25.44
N ILE A 701 -20.55 6.55 26.74
CA ILE A 701 -21.59 6.54 27.79
C ILE A 701 -21.46 7.81 28.63
N THR A 702 -22.52 8.61 28.67
CA THR A 702 -22.54 9.92 29.35
C THR A 702 -22.71 9.82 30.86
N ASP A 703 -23.38 8.78 31.38
CA ASP A 703 -23.52 8.55 32.83
C ASP A 703 -22.26 7.88 33.41
N PRO A 704 -21.55 8.51 34.37
CA PRO A 704 -20.29 7.99 34.88
C PRO A 704 -20.41 6.64 35.61
N ALA A 705 -21.51 6.39 36.32
CA ALA A 705 -21.72 5.15 37.05
C ALA A 705 -21.95 3.96 36.10
N THR A 706 -22.78 4.18 35.07
CA THR A 706 -23.03 3.23 33.99
C THR A 706 -21.77 3.00 33.16
N ALA A 707 -21.03 4.05 32.80
CA ALA A 707 -19.77 3.93 32.08
C ALA A 707 -18.74 3.09 32.86
N ALA A 708 -18.66 3.26 34.18
CA ALA A 708 -17.80 2.46 35.04
C ALA A 708 -18.26 0.99 35.12
N ALA A 709 -19.56 0.74 35.26
CA ALA A 709 -20.10 -0.62 35.31
C ALA A 709 -19.88 -1.38 33.99
N VAL A 710 -20.13 -0.73 32.85
CA VAL A 710 -19.93 -1.31 31.51
C VAL A 710 -18.45 -1.60 31.24
N ARG A 711 -17.54 -0.68 31.61
CA ARG A 711 -16.09 -0.89 31.48
C ARG A 711 -15.62 -2.08 32.30
N SER A 712 -16.02 -2.17 33.57
CA SER A 712 -15.65 -3.27 34.45
C SER A 712 -16.14 -4.61 33.91
N ALA A 713 -17.40 -4.69 33.46
CA ALA A 713 -17.95 -5.91 32.87
C ALA A 713 -17.22 -6.31 31.57
N CYS A 714 -16.78 -5.33 30.77
CA CYS A 714 -16.02 -5.61 29.55
C CYS A 714 -14.63 -6.15 29.87
N ILE A 715 -13.91 -5.53 30.80
CA ILE A 715 -12.57 -5.97 31.23
C ILE A 715 -12.64 -7.38 31.83
N GLU A 716 -13.65 -7.67 32.65
CA GLU A 716 -13.89 -9.00 33.19
C GLU A 716 -14.11 -10.02 32.06
N CYS A 717 -14.92 -9.67 31.05
CA CYS A 717 -15.11 -10.52 29.87
C CYS A 717 -13.79 -10.74 29.09
N ALA A 718 -13.04 -9.69 28.79
CA ALA A 718 -11.80 -9.75 28.02
C ALA A 718 -10.69 -10.58 28.71
N THR A 719 -10.80 -10.78 30.03
CA THR A 719 -9.82 -11.54 30.83
C THR A 719 -10.29 -12.96 31.16
N THR A 720 -11.59 -13.24 31.08
CA THR A 720 -12.16 -14.54 31.51
C THR A 720 -12.83 -15.33 30.38
N ARG A 721 -13.11 -14.71 29.24
CA ARG A 721 -13.83 -15.32 28.11
C ARG A 721 -12.95 -15.36 26.86
N SER A 722 -13.06 -16.44 26.09
CA SER A 722 -12.36 -16.62 24.82
C SER A 722 -13.10 -15.94 23.64
N ILE A 723 -13.52 -14.68 23.80
CA ILE A 723 -14.20 -13.88 22.78
C ILE A 723 -13.53 -12.51 22.67
N SER A 724 -13.63 -11.84 21.51
CA SER A 724 -12.91 -10.59 21.26
C SER A 724 -13.38 -9.44 22.17
N GLY A 725 -12.50 -8.47 22.41
CA GLY A 725 -12.81 -7.28 23.21
C GLY A 725 -13.93 -6.43 22.61
N ALA A 726 -14.07 -6.42 21.28
CA ALA A 726 -15.21 -5.82 20.60
C ALA A 726 -16.54 -6.51 20.95
N ALA A 727 -16.54 -7.85 21.02
CA ALA A 727 -17.71 -8.61 21.43
C ALA A 727 -18.02 -8.42 22.93
N CYS A 728 -17.00 -8.45 23.78
CA CYS A 728 -17.11 -8.10 25.19
C CYS A 728 -17.67 -6.70 25.39
N GLY A 729 -17.24 -5.74 24.57
CA GLY A 729 -17.72 -4.36 24.56
C GLY A 729 -19.18 -4.23 24.16
N THR A 730 -19.60 -5.02 23.19
CA THR A 730 -20.99 -5.04 22.70
C THR A 730 -21.92 -5.64 23.75
N CYS A 731 -21.58 -6.82 24.29
CA CYS A 731 -22.40 -7.48 25.30
C CYS A 731 -22.45 -6.69 26.62
N SER A 732 -21.35 -6.04 27.02
CA SER A 732 -21.28 -5.31 28.29
C SER A 732 -22.21 -4.10 28.38
N ARG A 733 -22.77 -3.61 27.26
CA ARG A 733 -23.75 -2.50 27.24
C ARG A 733 -25.16 -2.91 27.67
N LEU A 734 -25.43 -4.21 27.81
CA LEU A 734 -26.76 -4.71 28.20
C LEU A 734 -27.08 -4.40 29.67
N GLY A 735 -28.35 -4.11 29.93
CA GLY A 735 -28.82 -3.52 31.19
C GLY A 735 -28.63 -4.41 32.41
N SER A 736 -28.82 -5.72 32.29
CA SER A 736 -28.68 -6.68 33.40
C SER A 736 -27.50 -7.64 33.23
N ALA A 737 -26.97 -8.14 34.35
CA ALA A 737 -25.90 -9.13 34.34
C ALA A 737 -26.30 -10.44 33.63
N ALA A 738 -27.56 -10.84 33.74
CA ALA A 738 -28.11 -12.01 33.05
C ALA A 738 -28.05 -11.84 31.52
N GLN A 739 -28.49 -10.68 31.00
CA GLN A 739 -28.43 -10.36 29.58
C GLN A 739 -26.99 -10.32 29.07
N ARG A 740 -26.07 -9.73 29.85
CA ARG A 740 -24.63 -9.70 29.51
C ARG A 740 -24.06 -11.12 29.39
N SER A 741 -24.29 -11.99 30.38
CA SER A 741 -23.80 -13.36 30.34
C SER A 741 -24.39 -14.14 29.16
N ALA A 742 -25.71 -14.06 28.94
CA ALA A 742 -26.37 -14.75 27.84
C ALA A 742 -25.86 -14.28 26.47
N CYS A 743 -25.57 -12.98 26.31
CA CYS A 743 -24.93 -12.46 25.11
C CYS A 743 -23.52 -13.03 24.92
N MET A 744 -22.70 -13.04 25.98
CA MET A 744 -21.33 -13.58 25.92
C MET A 744 -21.31 -15.08 25.62
N ASP A 745 -22.23 -15.85 26.18
CA ASP A 745 -22.37 -17.29 25.93
C ASP A 745 -22.83 -17.56 24.48
N CYS A 746 -23.76 -16.74 23.96
CA CYS A 746 -24.17 -16.77 22.55
C CYS A 746 -23.00 -16.49 21.61
N VAL A 747 -22.17 -15.48 21.91
CA VAL A 747 -20.97 -15.20 21.12
C VAL A 747 -19.95 -16.33 21.22
N GLY A 748 -19.73 -16.87 22.42
CA GLY A 748 -18.83 -18.00 22.65
C GLY A 748 -19.26 -19.26 21.90
N ALA A 749 -20.55 -19.41 21.60
CA ALA A 749 -21.11 -20.48 20.78
C ALA A 749 -21.03 -20.20 19.26
N GLY A 750 -20.39 -19.11 18.83
CA GLY A 750 -20.21 -18.73 17.42
C GLY A 750 -21.24 -17.74 16.88
N GLY A 751 -22.09 -17.16 17.73
CA GLY A 751 -23.03 -16.12 17.35
C GLY A 751 -22.35 -14.76 17.12
N GLY A 752 -22.90 -13.95 16.22
CA GLY A 752 -22.43 -12.57 16.01
C GLY A 752 -22.77 -11.66 17.19
N ALA A 753 -21.81 -10.84 17.64
CA ALA A 753 -21.94 -10.01 18.85
C ALA A 753 -23.17 -9.09 18.87
N GLU A 754 -23.47 -8.42 17.77
CA GLU A 754 -24.65 -7.54 17.66
C GLU A 754 -25.95 -8.34 17.68
N GLY A 755 -26.02 -9.46 16.96
CA GLY A 755 -27.20 -10.33 16.95
C GLY A 755 -27.47 -10.96 18.32
N CYS A 756 -26.41 -11.42 18.99
CA CYS A 756 -26.50 -11.92 20.36
C CYS A 756 -26.95 -10.82 21.32
N ALA A 757 -26.43 -9.60 21.21
CA ALA A 757 -26.83 -8.50 22.07
C ALA A 757 -28.29 -8.07 21.83
N GLN A 758 -28.72 -7.96 20.56
CA GLN A 758 -30.10 -7.64 20.19
C GLN A 758 -31.09 -8.67 20.74
N ALA A 759 -30.76 -9.96 20.66
CA ALA A 759 -31.60 -11.04 21.20
C ALA A 759 -31.77 -10.97 22.73
N GLN A 760 -30.84 -10.36 23.45
CA GLN A 760 -30.89 -10.21 24.90
C GLN A 760 -31.34 -8.82 25.35
N ALA A 761 -31.47 -7.86 24.43
CA ALA A 761 -31.91 -6.49 24.73
C ALA A 761 -33.45 -6.35 24.81
N GLY A 762 -34.19 -7.39 24.37
CA GLY A 762 -35.65 -7.46 24.36
C GLY A 762 -36.29 -7.83 25.69
#